data_AF-A0A964XPY9-F1
#
_entry.id   AF-A0A964XPY9-F1
#
_cell.length_a   1.000
_cell.length_b   1.000
_cell.length_c   1.000
_cell.angle_alpha   90.00
_cell.angle_beta   90.00
_cell.angle_gamma   90.00
#
_symmetry.space_group_name_H-M   'P 1'
#
loop_
_entity.id
_entity.type
_entity.pdbx_description
1 polymer ?
#
loop_
_entity_poly.entity_id
_entity_poly.type
_entity_poly.pdbx_seq_one_letter_code
_entity_poly.pdbx_strand_id
1 'polypeptide(L)'
;MSRLPQHIRRRRARLLLFGLLALASLALAWRLLRLDDDEAAGQLIGAASLLTALVALAVSLAQLLPPQPEPRDPESLADDLAATVRMQWQEEVRARQLRDPRVIPLSWAATERAVAEAPEELAGPQVGGRVLRLSLDGRLDGSFDDAAARLADGYRQIPSGRLVILGEPGAGKTVLAAMLTLGLLTRREQGPVPVLLPVSTWDPVSESFNDWTVRTLATAYYGGQPELPRRLLDERMLLPVLDGLDEMPESSRRSAVRALNSALGHGLGVVLTCRSAEYQDVIEGGSPMLRRAPVVEVAPVAAADAVTYLTEVSWPEGVEWQPVHDALRARPGSPAAVALSTPLALSLARTVYLHRATGPAELLELDSPHAVEDHLVDHVLTAAYAPAVGDRREWQGRADEAERYLTFLATYLHRHRERDLSWWLMSRRLLSSWAGIIVGLAVGVLAMVGVSVTLPLVDEDDPSPLTSAVALGAASAVLTMLTWYAVPDRAPSTLSFALRGSLDRLRHGVRTSLTLTGILTLTVLGSSLVVTTLTDSWDTKTAYMYVSNLAAAAGIAAAISLAFAVHFWIAASSEVSSGSGPLDLLRRDRTASLVGALLFGGVLGVTAVPLLILGRTGGEMLFAALTGWEHEPPPLDLLAKAADATNVFEEAPLAFATTLLPALVCTVLVLVTRAWLRFRLAHAVLAVRGQLPWRLSGFLVEARDRQLLRQSASAYQFRHVRLQERLANRQLAEDRTPRPRAEVARRRRTRAALATAVLLAGFLVVRATLPPDTSHAAMATGDVDAMVFSPPEHHTLLTLNNGTLRRWDTRTGVETGSARLPVVDAMSVEPRLVARRDAALLIVRSARQTGGESFVVPWKGKPRPDSSFLEPARKVKRGTRFAPAEVVLSAGGKYMLAGTVVVDGRTGDRRRIPEDWLSAYGPWSGLSDDGTRLVQFDSEGELQVRDMQKKRSVCTTESVTSWAMNADGTRLATATGGRVRIRDAHCRATDEQVTVPLAVDSVALDEDGRRLAVTADGITRLYDLLATRDEAANSR
;
A
#
# COMPACT_ATOMS: atom_id res chain seq x y z
N MET A 1 -34.97 -14.06 -4.56
CA MET A 1 -33.69 -13.42 -4.19
C MET A 1 -32.83 -12.98 -5.41
N SER A 2 -33.45 -12.46 -6.48
CA SER A 2 -32.79 -12.14 -7.77
C SER A 2 -32.80 -10.65 -8.16
N ARG A 3 -33.22 -9.74 -7.27
CA ARG A 3 -33.34 -8.29 -7.55
C ARG A 3 -32.33 -7.41 -6.80
N LEU A 4 -31.07 -7.83 -6.68
CA LEU A 4 -30.00 -6.97 -6.19
C LEU A 4 -29.10 -6.57 -7.36
N PRO A 5 -28.83 -5.27 -7.59
CA PRO A 5 -28.00 -4.81 -8.69
C PRO A 5 -26.60 -5.43 -8.64
N GLN A 6 -25.99 -5.67 -9.81
CA GLN A 6 -24.75 -6.46 -9.96
C GLN A 6 -23.59 -5.99 -9.07
N HIS A 7 -23.52 -4.69 -8.75
CA HIS A 7 -22.51 -4.14 -7.85
C HIS A 7 -22.67 -4.66 -6.40
N ILE A 8 -23.91 -4.85 -5.91
CA ILE A 8 -24.18 -5.40 -4.57
C ILE A 8 -23.87 -6.90 -4.52
N ARG A 9 -24.18 -7.64 -5.59
CA ARG A 9 -23.84 -9.08 -5.69
C ARG A 9 -22.33 -9.32 -5.70
N ARG A 10 -21.57 -8.50 -6.45
CA ARG A 10 -20.10 -8.55 -6.45
C ARG A 10 -19.52 -8.10 -5.12
N ARG A 11 -20.13 -7.11 -4.45
CA ARG A 11 -19.72 -6.67 -3.10
C ARG A 11 -19.91 -7.78 -2.06
N ARG A 12 -21.05 -8.47 -2.06
CA ARG A 12 -21.30 -9.62 -1.15
C ARG A 12 -20.40 -10.82 -1.44
N ALA A 13 -20.16 -11.15 -2.72
CA ALA A 13 -19.24 -12.23 -3.09
C ALA A 13 -17.80 -11.93 -2.66
N ARG A 14 -17.35 -10.67 -2.75
CA ARG A 14 -16.04 -10.23 -2.26
C ARG A 14 -15.95 -10.28 -0.73
N LEU A 15 -16.96 -9.79 -0.01
CA LEU A 15 -17.01 -9.86 1.46
C LEU A 15 -17.00 -11.31 1.97
N LEU A 16 -17.68 -12.23 1.27
CA LEU A 16 -17.65 -13.67 1.59
C LEU A 16 -16.27 -14.30 1.32
N LEU A 17 -15.61 -13.93 0.22
CA LEU A 17 -14.24 -14.39 -0.08
C LEU A 17 -13.23 -13.92 0.97
N PHE A 18 -13.34 -12.66 1.40
CA PHE A 18 -12.50 -12.10 2.47
C PHE A 18 -12.79 -12.72 3.84
N GLY A 19 -14.06 -12.99 4.16
CA GLY A 19 -14.42 -13.72 5.38
C GLY A 19 -13.89 -15.15 5.41
N LEU A 20 -13.87 -15.84 4.27
CA LEU A 20 -13.29 -17.18 4.13
C LEU A 20 -11.76 -17.17 4.28
N LEU A 21 -11.07 -16.15 3.77
CA LEU A 21 -9.62 -15.97 3.96
C LEU A 21 -9.25 -15.70 5.42
N ALA A 22 -10.03 -14.90 6.15
CA ALA A 22 -9.83 -14.63 7.56
C ALA A 22 -10.12 -15.86 8.45
N LEU A 23 -11.13 -16.66 8.10
CA LEU A 23 -11.40 -17.94 8.78
C LEU A 23 -10.32 -18.99 8.48
N ALA A 24 -9.77 -19.00 7.26
CA ALA A 24 -8.66 -19.88 6.89
C ALA A 24 -7.36 -19.51 7.63
N SER A 25 -7.08 -18.23 7.88
CA SER A 25 -5.92 -17.80 8.66
C SER A 25 -6.08 -18.08 10.16
N LEU A 26 -7.27 -17.91 10.74
CA LEU A 26 -7.60 -18.32 12.12
C LEU A 26 -7.50 -19.84 12.32
N ALA A 27 -7.98 -20.63 11.36
CA ALA A 27 -7.87 -22.09 11.38
C ALA A 27 -6.42 -22.58 11.20
N LEU A 28 -5.59 -21.84 10.43
CA LEU A 28 -4.16 -22.08 10.29
C LEU A 28 -3.41 -21.75 11.60
N ALA A 29 -3.71 -20.62 12.25
CA ALA A 29 -3.14 -20.24 13.55
C ALA A 29 -3.50 -21.25 14.67
N TRP A 30 -4.77 -21.68 14.73
CA TRP A 30 -5.24 -22.72 15.65
C TRP A 30 -4.54 -24.09 15.44
N ARG A 31 -4.12 -24.37 14.20
CA ARG A 31 -3.43 -25.60 13.81
C ARG A 31 -1.90 -25.53 13.98
N LEU A 32 -1.34 -24.31 13.98
CA LEU A 32 0.09 -24.02 14.18
C LEU A 32 0.46 -23.83 15.66
N LEU A 33 -0.49 -23.46 16.53
CA LEU A 33 -0.43 -23.56 18.01
C LEU A 33 -0.17 -25.00 18.55
N ARG A 34 0.16 -25.95 17.67
CA ARG A 34 0.32 -27.39 17.93
C ARG A 34 1.63 -27.97 17.33
N LEU A 35 2.59 -27.14 16.90
CA LEU A 35 3.89 -27.55 16.32
C LEU A 35 5.07 -27.02 17.16
N ASP A 36 6.25 -27.61 16.98
CA ASP A 36 7.18 -27.98 18.05
C ASP A 36 8.60 -27.39 17.92
N ASP A 37 8.74 -26.27 17.21
CA ASP A 37 10.02 -25.61 16.92
C ASP A 37 9.90 -24.13 17.34
N ASP A 38 10.45 -23.78 18.51
CA ASP A 38 10.13 -22.52 19.22
C ASP A 38 10.53 -21.26 18.44
N GLU A 39 11.65 -21.32 17.70
CA GLU A 39 12.19 -20.18 16.94
C GLU A 39 11.43 -19.96 15.62
N ALA A 40 11.07 -21.05 14.92
CA ALA A 40 10.28 -21.01 13.69
C ALA A 40 8.79 -20.71 13.97
N ALA A 41 8.25 -21.15 15.10
CA ALA A 41 6.87 -20.90 15.51
C ALA A 41 6.61 -19.41 15.75
N GLY A 42 7.52 -18.69 16.43
CA GLY A 42 7.42 -17.24 16.64
C GLY A 42 7.38 -16.45 15.33
N GLN A 43 8.25 -16.80 14.38
CA GLN A 43 8.31 -16.15 13.04
C GLN A 43 7.06 -16.44 12.19
N LEU A 44 6.52 -17.66 12.25
CA LEU A 44 5.32 -18.07 11.49
C LEU A 44 4.01 -17.54 12.09
N ILE A 45 3.93 -17.37 13.41
CA ILE A 45 2.82 -16.71 14.09
C ILE A 45 2.78 -15.23 13.70
N GLY A 46 3.93 -14.54 13.64
CA GLY A 46 4.05 -13.17 13.15
C GLY A 46 3.61 -13.00 11.69
N ALA A 47 3.94 -13.97 10.82
CA ALA A 47 3.50 -13.95 9.42
C ALA A 47 1.98 -14.16 9.26
N ALA A 48 1.37 -15.00 10.11
CA ALA A 48 -0.07 -15.27 10.08
C ALA A 48 -0.92 -14.09 10.62
N SER A 49 -0.46 -13.42 11.67
CA SER A 49 -1.09 -12.20 12.20
C SER A 49 -0.93 -11.02 11.23
N LEU A 50 0.22 -10.90 10.56
CA LEU A 50 0.44 -9.95 9.47
C LEU A 50 -0.52 -10.19 8.29
N LEU A 51 -0.67 -11.43 7.81
CA LEU A 51 -1.62 -11.76 6.73
C LEU A 51 -3.07 -11.49 7.13
N THR A 52 -3.45 -11.74 8.38
CA THR A 52 -4.80 -11.47 8.88
C THR A 52 -5.07 -9.96 8.98
N ALA A 53 -4.08 -9.18 9.45
CA ALA A 53 -4.14 -7.72 9.46
C ALA A 53 -4.20 -7.13 8.03
N LEU A 54 -3.48 -7.71 7.08
CA LEU A 54 -3.52 -7.32 5.65
C LEU A 54 -4.89 -7.59 5.00
N VAL A 55 -5.55 -8.69 5.36
CA VAL A 55 -6.92 -9.00 4.91
C VAL A 55 -7.94 -8.04 5.55
N ALA A 56 -7.81 -7.75 6.84
CA ALA A 56 -8.67 -6.78 7.53
C ALA A 56 -8.53 -5.36 6.95
N LEU A 57 -7.29 -4.94 6.66
CA LEU A 57 -6.96 -3.70 5.97
C LEU A 57 -7.63 -3.60 4.59
N ALA A 58 -7.53 -4.66 3.78
CA ALA A 58 -8.15 -4.73 2.45
C ALA A 58 -9.69 -4.67 2.49
N VAL A 59 -10.31 -5.26 3.53
CA VAL A 59 -11.76 -5.20 3.76
C VAL A 59 -12.20 -3.81 4.21
N SER A 60 -11.42 -3.13 5.06
CA SER A 60 -11.68 -1.75 5.49
C SER A 60 -11.49 -0.72 4.37
N LEU A 61 -10.48 -0.91 3.51
CA LEU A 61 -10.31 -0.15 2.25
C LEU A 61 -11.51 -0.29 1.31
N ALA A 62 -12.23 -1.42 1.33
CA ALA A 62 -13.44 -1.61 0.53
C ALA A 62 -14.68 -0.88 1.08
N GLN A 63 -14.60 -0.30 2.28
CA GLN A 63 -15.68 0.47 2.92
C GLN A 63 -15.54 2.00 2.74
N LEU A 64 -14.55 2.47 1.99
CA LEU A 64 -14.21 3.87 1.66
C LEU A 64 -15.25 4.65 0.81
N LEU A 65 -16.56 4.49 1.03
CA LEU A 65 -17.57 5.35 0.40
C LEU A 65 -18.09 6.38 1.42
N PRO A 66 -17.70 7.66 1.29
CA PRO A 66 -18.13 8.72 2.19
C PRO A 66 -19.56 9.22 1.88
N PRO A 67 -20.28 9.73 2.89
CA PRO A 67 -21.35 10.71 2.70
C PRO A 67 -20.79 12.14 2.48
N GLN A 68 -21.57 12.93 1.76
CA GLN A 68 -21.24 14.20 1.10
C GLN A 68 -21.10 15.41 2.05
N PRO A 69 -20.21 16.38 1.74
CA PRO A 69 -20.27 17.73 2.30
C PRO A 69 -21.44 18.55 1.69
N GLU A 70 -21.89 19.58 2.43
CA GLU A 70 -23.00 20.44 2.01
C GLU A 70 -22.71 21.22 0.71
N PRO A 71 -23.68 21.32 -0.22
CA PRO A 71 -23.40 21.85 -1.55
C PRO A 71 -23.63 23.36 -1.66
N ARG A 72 -22.87 24.02 -2.55
CA ARG A 72 -23.09 25.41 -3.01
C ARG A 72 -24.49 25.61 -3.58
N ASP A 73 -24.91 26.87 -3.58
CA ASP A 73 -26.09 27.38 -4.29
C ASP A 73 -26.11 26.89 -5.77
N PRO A 74 -27.20 26.26 -6.24
CA PRO A 74 -27.29 25.68 -7.58
C PRO A 74 -27.06 26.68 -8.73
N GLU A 75 -27.36 27.96 -8.55
CA GLU A 75 -27.13 28.98 -9.59
C GLU A 75 -25.63 29.19 -9.85
N SER A 76 -24.82 29.30 -8.81
CA SER A 76 -23.36 29.43 -8.94
C SER A 76 -22.73 28.20 -9.61
N LEU A 77 -23.25 26.99 -9.34
CA LEU A 77 -22.80 25.77 -10.01
C LEU A 77 -23.17 25.77 -11.51
N ALA A 78 -24.33 26.31 -11.85
CA ALA A 78 -24.81 26.40 -13.23
C ALA A 78 -24.02 27.45 -14.03
N ASP A 79 -23.72 28.61 -13.45
CA ASP A 79 -22.94 29.66 -14.12
C ASP A 79 -21.52 29.21 -14.45
N ASP A 80 -20.90 28.50 -13.51
CA ASP A 80 -19.59 27.93 -13.71
C ASP A 80 -19.60 26.85 -14.81
N LEU A 81 -20.59 25.94 -14.79
CA LEU A 81 -20.78 24.94 -15.84
C LEU A 81 -21.01 25.62 -17.21
N ALA A 82 -21.82 26.66 -17.26
CA ALA A 82 -22.11 27.41 -18.48
C ALA A 82 -20.85 28.05 -19.08
N ALA A 83 -19.99 28.65 -18.25
CA ALA A 83 -18.71 29.21 -18.69
C ALA A 83 -17.81 28.13 -19.29
N THR A 84 -17.70 27.00 -18.59
CA THR A 84 -16.93 25.83 -19.02
C THR A 84 -17.41 25.25 -20.34
N VAL A 85 -18.72 24.99 -20.48
CA VAL A 85 -19.30 24.41 -21.70
C VAL A 85 -19.17 25.38 -22.88
N ARG A 86 -19.35 26.68 -22.65
CA ARG A 86 -19.17 27.72 -23.68
C ARG A 86 -17.75 27.71 -24.23
N MET A 87 -16.73 27.68 -23.36
CA MET A 87 -15.32 27.64 -23.76
C MET A 87 -15.04 26.41 -24.63
N GLN A 88 -15.47 25.22 -24.18
CA GLN A 88 -15.27 23.96 -24.89
C GLN A 88 -15.85 23.99 -26.31
N TRP A 89 -17.11 24.42 -26.48
CA TRP A 89 -17.75 24.44 -27.80
C TRP A 89 -17.26 25.57 -28.70
N GLN A 90 -16.78 26.69 -28.14
CA GLN A 90 -16.10 27.72 -28.91
C GLN A 90 -14.76 27.24 -29.50
N GLU A 91 -14.03 26.38 -28.78
CA GLU A 91 -12.82 25.73 -29.31
C GLU A 91 -13.15 24.75 -30.44
N GLU A 92 -14.18 23.92 -30.28
CA GLU A 92 -14.63 22.99 -31.32
C GLU A 92 -15.11 23.73 -32.58
N VAL A 93 -15.86 24.83 -32.43
CA VAL A 93 -16.30 25.70 -33.54
C VAL A 93 -15.11 26.33 -34.27
N ARG A 94 -14.08 26.78 -33.54
CA ARG A 94 -12.82 27.28 -34.11
C ARG A 94 -12.07 26.19 -34.86
N ALA A 95 -11.92 25.00 -34.27
CA ALA A 95 -11.25 23.85 -34.88
C ALA A 95 -11.93 23.39 -36.18
N ARG A 96 -13.24 23.62 -36.31
CA ARG A 96 -14.04 23.32 -37.50
C ARG A 96 -14.12 24.46 -38.51
N GLN A 97 -13.51 25.62 -38.23
CA GLN A 97 -13.56 26.80 -39.09
C GLN A 97 -15.01 27.25 -39.41
N LEU A 98 -15.97 27.01 -38.51
CA LEU A 98 -17.39 27.32 -38.79
C LEU A 98 -17.70 28.83 -38.76
N ARG A 99 -16.76 29.65 -38.29
CA ARG A 99 -16.81 31.12 -38.34
C ARG A 99 -16.03 31.70 -39.53
N ASP A 100 -15.42 30.84 -40.36
CA ASP A 100 -14.80 31.28 -41.60
C ASP A 100 -15.91 31.71 -42.57
N PRO A 101 -15.76 32.83 -43.30
CA PRO A 101 -16.71 33.22 -44.35
C PRO A 101 -16.99 32.13 -45.38
N ARG A 102 -16.08 31.16 -45.58
CA ARG A 102 -16.24 30.02 -46.51
C ARG A 102 -16.72 28.75 -45.82
N VAL A 103 -17.79 28.84 -45.03
CA VAL A 103 -18.41 27.69 -44.37
C VAL A 103 -19.36 26.95 -45.31
N ILE A 104 -19.42 25.62 -45.23
CA ILE A 104 -20.38 24.83 -46.00
C ILE A 104 -21.80 25.21 -45.52
N PRO A 105 -22.69 25.66 -46.43
CA PRO A 105 -24.04 26.07 -46.03
C PRO A 105 -24.81 24.93 -45.37
N LEU A 106 -25.53 25.25 -44.30
CA LEU A 106 -26.37 24.30 -43.57
C LEU A 106 -27.78 24.87 -43.46
N SER A 107 -28.78 24.17 -43.98
CA SER A 107 -30.18 24.58 -43.94
C SER A 107 -31.01 23.58 -43.13
N TRP A 108 -31.99 24.08 -42.40
CA TRP A 108 -32.91 23.25 -41.62
C TRP A 108 -34.32 23.84 -41.62
N ALA A 109 -35.33 22.97 -41.55
CA ALA A 109 -36.74 23.34 -41.57
C ALA A 109 -37.56 22.35 -40.74
N ALA A 110 -38.84 22.64 -40.49
CA ALA A 110 -39.74 21.65 -39.87
C ALA A 110 -39.80 20.38 -40.74
N THR A 111 -39.81 19.21 -40.11
CA THR A 111 -39.92 17.94 -40.87
C THR A 111 -41.29 17.81 -41.53
N GLU A 112 -41.31 17.26 -42.75
CA GLU A 112 -42.55 16.87 -43.43
C GLU A 112 -43.00 15.44 -43.07
N ARG A 113 -42.15 14.70 -42.34
CA ARG A 113 -42.42 13.32 -41.95
C ARG A 113 -43.45 13.26 -40.82
N ALA A 114 -44.28 12.21 -40.81
CA ALA A 114 -45.27 11.95 -39.76
C ALA A 114 -44.62 11.41 -38.45
N VAL A 115 -43.59 12.10 -37.96
CA VAL A 115 -42.78 11.73 -36.79
C VAL A 115 -42.85 12.78 -35.67
N ALA A 116 -43.72 13.78 -35.83
CA ALA A 116 -44.02 14.84 -34.87
C ALA A 116 -45.50 14.82 -34.47
N GLU A 117 -45.81 15.26 -33.24
CA GLU A 117 -47.19 15.52 -32.81
C GLU A 117 -47.80 16.69 -33.61
N ALA A 118 -49.14 16.76 -33.66
CA ALA A 118 -49.83 17.81 -34.40
C ALA A 118 -49.48 19.21 -33.85
N PRO A 119 -49.42 20.27 -34.70
CA PRO A 119 -49.07 21.63 -34.26
C PRO A 119 -49.89 22.16 -33.08
N GLU A 120 -51.15 21.73 -32.96
CA GLU A 120 -52.08 22.07 -31.89
C GLU A 120 -51.67 21.48 -30.53
N GLU A 121 -51.07 20.29 -30.51
CA GLU A 121 -50.56 19.63 -29.30
C GLU A 121 -49.19 20.20 -28.88
N LEU A 122 -48.42 20.72 -29.84
CA LEU A 122 -47.11 21.35 -29.64
C LEU A 122 -47.19 22.76 -29.00
N ALA A 123 -48.20 23.55 -29.36
CA ALA A 123 -48.34 24.95 -28.92
C ALA A 123 -48.87 25.13 -27.48
N GLY A 124 -49.36 24.06 -26.83
CA GLY A 124 -49.99 24.12 -25.51
C GLY A 124 -51.41 24.73 -25.54
N PRO A 125 -52.10 24.83 -24.39
CA PRO A 125 -53.46 25.39 -24.34
C PRO A 125 -53.47 26.83 -24.87
N GLN A 126 -54.41 27.12 -25.79
CA GLN A 126 -54.54 28.42 -26.45
C GLN A 126 -54.66 29.57 -25.42
N VAL A 127 -53.60 30.35 -25.23
CA VAL A 127 -53.66 31.58 -24.43
C VAL A 127 -54.09 32.73 -25.36
N GLY A 128 -55.38 33.07 -25.33
CA GLY A 128 -55.89 34.31 -25.94
C GLY A 128 -56.09 34.30 -27.48
N GLY A 129 -56.35 33.14 -28.10
CA GLY A 129 -56.79 33.06 -29.50
C GLY A 129 -55.73 33.37 -30.58
N ARG A 130 -54.44 33.48 -30.21
CA ARG A 130 -53.33 33.64 -31.16
C ARG A 130 -52.61 32.31 -31.38
N VAL A 131 -52.50 31.89 -32.64
CA VAL A 131 -51.67 30.73 -33.05
C VAL A 131 -50.20 31.13 -32.92
N LEU A 132 -49.47 30.50 -31.99
CA LEU A 132 -48.01 30.63 -31.88
C LEU A 132 -47.37 29.92 -33.08
N ARG A 133 -46.93 30.67 -34.10
CA ARG A 133 -46.07 30.14 -35.17
C ARG A 133 -44.64 30.03 -34.63
N LEU A 134 -44.18 28.81 -34.38
CA LEU A 134 -42.79 28.52 -34.06
C LEU A 134 -41.94 28.70 -35.33
N SER A 135 -41.05 29.69 -35.37
CA SER A 135 -40.03 29.79 -36.42
C SER A 135 -38.80 29.03 -35.97
N LEU A 136 -38.67 27.81 -36.47
CA LEU A 136 -37.55 26.90 -36.23
C LEU A 136 -36.72 26.65 -37.49
N ASP A 137 -37.09 27.27 -38.60
CA ASP A 137 -36.40 27.25 -39.88
C ASP A 137 -35.18 28.18 -39.87
N GLY A 138 -34.15 27.82 -40.63
CA GLY A 138 -32.97 28.66 -40.71
C GLY A 138 -31.87 28.13 -41.63
N ARG A 139 -30.86 28.98 -41.83
CA ARG A 139 -29.69 28.70 -42.65
C ARG A 139 -28.44 29.31 -42.03
N LEU A 140 -27.35 28.55 -42.11
CA LEU A 140 -25.98 29.00 -41.88
C LEU A 140 -25.37 29.38 -43.23
N ASP A 141 -25.13 30.67 -43.42
CA ASP A 141 -24.51 31.26 -44.60
C ASP A 141 -23.71 32.51 -44.14
N GLY A 142 -22.38 32.40 -44.14
CA GLY A 142 -21.45 33.45 -43.72
C GLY A 142 -21.38 33.76 -42.21
N SER A 143 -22.51 34.00 -41.53
CA SER A 143 -22.54 34.43 -40.11
C SER A 143 -23.01 33.32 -39.17
N PHE A 144 -22.04 32.65 -38.52
CA PHE A 144 -22.31 31.63 -37.51
C PHE A 144 -23.09 32.17 -36.31
N ASP A 145 -22.70 33.33 -35.78
CA ASP A 145 -23.25 33.88 -34.54
C ASP A 145 -24.71 34.31 -34.73
N ASP A 146 -25.07 34.87 -35.88
CA ASP A 146 -26.47 35.22 -36.20
C ASP A 146 -27.34 33.98 -36.40
N ALA A 147 -26.82 32.96 -37.10
CA ALA A 147 -27.53 31.70 -37.31
C ALA A 147 -27.76 30.96 -35.97
N ALA A 148 -26.76 30.93 -35.09
CA ALA A 148 -26.88 30.35 -33.74
C ALA A 148 -27.86 31.13 -32.86
N ALA A 149 -27.85 32.47 -32.94
CA ALA A 149 -28.78 33.32 -32.21
C ALA A 149 -30.24 33.08 -32.64
N ARG A 150 -30.52 33.05 -33.94
CA ARG A 150 -31.87 32.78 -34.48
C ARG A 150 -32.39 31.40 -34.04
N LEU A 151 -31.53 30.38 -34.11
CA LEU A 151 -31.88 29.02 -33.69
C LEU A 151 -32.21 28.96 -32.19
N ALA A 152 -31.43 29.65 -31.36
CA ALA A 152 -31.68 29.74 -29.92
C ALA A 152 -32.97 30.53 -29.60
N ASP A 153 -33.24 31.61 -30.32
CA ASP A 153 -34.46 32.41 -30.16
C ASP A 153 -35.72 31.61 -30.56
N GLY A 154 -35.64 30.80 -31.62
CA GLY A 154 -36.69 29.85 -32.01
C GLY A 154 -36.91 28.76 -30.95
N TYR A 155 -35.83 28.18 -30.42
CA TYR A 155 -35.93 27.16 -29.36
C TYR A 155 -36.61 27.70 -28.09
N ARG A 156 -36.32 28.95 -27.67
CA ARG A 156 -36.94 29.55 -26.48
C ARG A 156 -38.46 29.73 -26.60
N GLN A 157 -39.00 29.74 -27.82
CA GLN A 157 -40.45 29.82 -28.05
C GLN A 157 -41.16 28.49 -27.79
N ILE A 158 -40.44 27.37 -27.66
CA ILE A 158 -41.01 26.04 -27.44
C ILE A 158 -41.41 25.89 -25.96
N PRO A 159 -42.71 25.81 -25.61
CA PRO A 159 -43.14 25.77 -24.21
C PRO A 159 -42.69 24.53 -23.45
N SER A 160 -42.51 23.41 -24.16
CA SER A 160 -42.05 22.15 -23.58
C SER A 160 -40.54 22.11 -23.31
N GLY A 161 -39.77 23.01 -23.94
CA GLY A 161 -38.30 22.92 -23.98
C GLY A 161 -37.78 21.62 -24.61
N ARG A 162 -38.52 21.02 -25.55
CA ARG A 162 -38.16 19.76 -26.20
C ARG A 162 -38.01 19.95 -27.69
N LEU A 163 -36.93 19.46 -28.29
CA LEU A 163 -36.67 19.58 -29.73
C LEU A 163 -36.04 18.29 -30.25
N VAL A 164 -36.52 17.81 -31.40
CA VAL A 164 -35.85 16.73 -32.14
C VAL A 164 -35.21 17.30 -33.41
N ILE A 165 -33.95 16.97 -33.64
CA ILE A 165 -33.18 17.36 -34.82
C ILE A 165 -32.89 16.09 -35.64
N LEU A 166 -33.51 16.02 -36.81
CA LEU A 166 -33.33 14.96 -37.80
C LEU A 166 -32.42 15.41 -38.94
N GLY A 167 -32.01 14.46 -39.77
CA GLY A 167 -31.19 14.71 -40.95
C GLY A 167 -30.41 13.47 -41.36
N GLU A 168 -29.99 13.43 -42.61
CA GLU A 168 -29.23 12.32 -43.17
C GLU A 168 -27.86 12.09 -42.49
N PRO A 169 -27.23 10.92 -42.65
CA PRO A 169 -25.86 10.69 -42.19
C PRO A 169 -24.92 11.78 -42.73
N GLY A 170 -24.13 12.40 -41.84
CA GLY A 170 -23.21 13.47 -42.25
C GLY A 170 -23.86 14.83 -42.56
N ALA A 171 -25.19 14.98 -42.43
CA ALA A 171 -25.91 16.22 -42.76
C ALA A 171 -25.52 17.44 -41.89
N GLY A 172 -24.88 17.24 -40.74
CA GLY A 172 -24.47 18.35 -39.85
C GLY A 172 -25.28 18.50 -38.56
N LYS A 173 -26.04 17.46 -38.14
CA LYS A 173 -26.83 17.46 -36.90
C LYS A 173 -26.03 17.89 -35.66
N THR A 174 -24.82 17.36 -35.45
CA THR A 174 -23.94 17.78 -34.34
C THR A 174 -23.53 19.25 -34.47
N VAL A 175 -23.35 19.78 -35.69
CA VAL A 175 -23.05 21.21 -35.90
C VAL A 175 -24.25 22.06 -35.49
N LEU A 176 -25.46 21.67 -35.87
CA LEU A 176 -26.68 22.35 -35.46
C LEU A 176 -26.90 22.29 -33.94
N ALA A 177 -26.62 21.15 -33.30
CA ALA A 177 -26.68 20.99 -31.85
C ALA A 177 -25.64 21.86 -31.11
N ALA A 178 -24.41 21.96 -31.64
CA ALA A 178 -23.37 22.84 -31.11
C ALA A 178 -23.73 24.33 -31.29
N MET A 179 -24.30 24.70 -32.44
CA MET A 179 -24.83 26.05 -32.70
C MET A 179 -25.92 26.41 -31.71
N LEU A 180 -26.91 25.53 -31.50
CA LEU A 180 -27.97 25.74 -30.52
C LEU A 180 -27.40 25.91 -29.10
N THR A 181 -26.46 25.03 -28.72
CA THR A 181 -25.79 25.07 -27.41
C THR A 181 -25.11 26.43 -27.18
N LEU A 182 -24.32 26.91 -28.15
CA LEU A 182 -23.64 28.20 -28.05
C LEU A 182 -24.61 29.39 -28.12
N GLY A 183 -25.61 29.35 -28.99
CA GLY A 183 -26.63 30.39 -29.10
C GLY A 183 -27.42 30.57 -27.79
N LEU A 184 -27.75 29.46 -27.13
CA LEU A 184 -28.40 29.47 -25.81
C LEU A 184 -27.48 30.01 -24.72
N LEU A 185 -26.19 29.65 -24.74
CA LEU A 185 -25.19 30.11 -23.75
C LEU A 185 -24.80 31.59 -23.90
N THR A 186 -24.82 32.15 -25.12
CA THR A 186 -24.39 33.54 -25.37
C THR A 186 -25.31 34.57 -24.73
N ARG A 187 -26.62 34.30 -24.67
CA ARG A 187 -27.64 35.19 -24.07
C ARG A 187 -28.24 34.61 -22.78
N ARG A 188 -27.51 33.74 -22.07
CA ARG A 188 -27.94 33.18 -20.79
C ARG A 188 -27.63 34.17 -19.66
N GLU A 189 -28.68 34.78 -19.08
CA GLU A 189 -28.58 35.55 -17.83
C GLU A 189 -28.78 34.63 -16.61
N GLN A 190 -29.88 33.87 -16.59
CA GLN A 190 -30.20 32.82 -15.62
C GLN A 190 -30.94 31.66 -16.31
N GLY A 191 -30.96 30.47 -15.71
CA GLY A 191 -31.69 29.30 -16.22
C GLY A 191 -30.81 28.12 -16.65
N PRO A 192 -31.39 27.11 -17.34
CA PRO A 192 -30.73 25.83 -17.57
C PRO A 192 -29.53 25.94 -18.49
N VAL A 193 -28.49 25.16 -18.19
CA VAL A 193 -27.26 25.08 -18.96
C VAL A 193 -27.42 23.99 -20.04
N PRO A 194 -27.35 24.33 -21.34
CA PRO A 194 -27.34 23.33 -22.39
C PRO A 194 -26.01 22.56 -22.34
N VAL A 195 -26.08 21.24 -22.25
CA VAL A 195 -24.89 20.38 -22.25
C VAL A 195 -25.05 19.27 -23.29
N LEU A 196 -24.12 19.22 -24.24
CA LEU A 196 -24.13 18.23 -25.30
C LEU A 196 -23.53 16.90 -24.80
N LEU A 197 -24.35 15.84 -24.82
CA LEU A 197 -24.05 14.53 -24.26
C LEU A 197 -24.18 13.44 -25.34
N PRO A 198 -23.18 12.57 -25.52
CA PRO A 198 -23.24 11.47 -26.48
C PRO A 198 -24.14 10.35 -25.94
N VAL A 199 -25.34 10.21 -26.49
CA VAL A 199 -26.36 9.25 -26.00
C VAL A 199 -25.96 7.79 -26.21
N SER A 200 -24.96 7.53 -27.07
CA SER A 200 -24.39 6.19 -27.32
C SER A 200 -23.82 5.51 -26.07
N THR A 201 -23.48 6.27 -25.02
CA THR A 201 -22.97 5.74 -23.75
C THR A 201 -24.06 5.35 -22.75
N TRP A 202 -25.33 5.56 -23.09
CA TRP A 202 -26.48 5.24 -22.24
C TRP A 202 -27.02 3.84 -22.55
N ASP A 203 -27.14 3.01 -21.52
CA ASP A 203 -27.93 1.76 -21.60
C ASP A 203 -29.28 1.95 -20.87
N PRO A 204 -30.38 2.16 -21.61
CA PRO A 204 -31.70 2.45 -21.02
C PRO A 204 -32.30 1.24 -20.29
N VAL A 205 -31.72 0.04 -20.43
CA VAL A 205 -32.20 -1.18 -19.75
C VAL A 205 -31.58 -1.30 -18.36
N SER A 206 -30.33 -0.91 -18.19
CA SER A 206 -29.58 -1.08 -16.94
C SER A 206 -29.43 0.19 -16.11
N GLU A 207 -29.55 1.37 -16.72
CA GLU A 207 -29.33 2.67 -16.09
C GLU A 207 -30.45 3.66 -16.45
N SER A 208 -30.95 4.41 -15.46
CA SER A 208 -31.96 5.46 -15.70
C SER A 208 -31.35 6.64 -16.45
N PHE A 209 -32.17 7.41 -17.19
CA PHE A 209 -31.70 8.59 -17.92
C PHE A 209 -31.04 9.62 -16.98
N ASN A 210 -31.61 9.81 -15.79
CA ASN A 210 -31.12 10.77 -14.80
C ASN A 210 -29.77 10.32 -14.23
N ASP A 211 -29.65 9.06 -13.81
CA ASP A 211 -28.39 8.53 -13.27
C ASP A 211 -27.28 8.53 -14.32
N TRP A 212 -27.62 8.21 -15.58
CA TRP A 212 -26.71 8.31 -16.71
C TRP A 212 -26.22 9.75 -16.94
N THR A 213 -27.14 10.72 -16.97
CA THR A 213 -26.81 12.15 -17.14
C THR A 213 -25.87 12.62 -16.02
N VAL A 214 -26.21 12.28 -14.78
CA VAL A 214 -25.42 12.60 -13.60
C VAL A 214 -24.02 12.00 -13.69
N ARG A 215 -23.91 10.70 -13.97
CA ARG A 215 -22.62 10.00 -14.11
C ARG A 215 -21.76 10.60 -15.22
N THR A 216 -22.38 10.95 -16.34
CA THR A 216 -21.68 11.50 -17.50
C THR A 216 -21.12 12.90 -17.20
N LEU A 217 -21.94 13.78 -16.63
CA LEU A 217 -21.51 15.12 -16.21
C LEU A 217 -20.48 15.08 -15.08
N ALA A 218 -20.65 14.18 -14.11
CA ALA A 218 -19.70 13.99 -13.03
C ALA A 218 -18.31 13.68 -13.57
N THR A 219 -18.24 12.76 -14.53
CA THR A 219 -17.00 12.32 -15.15
C THR A 219 -16.39 13.39 -16.06
N ALA A 220 -17.23 14.11 -16.81
CA ALA A 220 -16.77 15.10 -17.78
C ALA A 220 -16.35 16.45 -17.16
N TYR A 221 -17.07 16.92 -16.13
CA TYR A 221 -16.95 18.29 -15.63
C TYR A 221 -16.57 18.39 -14.14
N TYR A 222 -16.87 17.37 -13.32
CA TYR A 222 -16.74 17.46 -11.85
C TYR A 222 -15.84 16.39 -11.20
N GLY A 223 -14.90 15.82 -11.96
CA GLY A 223 -13.89 14.89 -11.42
C GLY A 223 -14.46 13.61 -10.79
N GLY A 224 -15.60 13.13 -11.30
CA GLY A 224 -16.27 11.90 -10.86
C GLY A 224 -17.27 12.06 -9.71
N GLN A 225 -17.62 13.29 -9.32
CA GLN A 225 -18.58 13.55 -8.24
C GLN A 225 -20.02 13.61 -8.77
N PRO A 226 -20.89 12.63 -8.44
CA PRO A 226 -22.24 12.59 -8.98
C PRO A 226 -23.18 13.65 -8.39
N GLU A 227 -22.85 14.28 -7.27
CA GLU A 227 -23.88 14.97 -6.49
C GLU A 227 -24.04 16.43 -6.85
N LEU A 228 -22.99 17.05 -7.42
CA LEU A 228 -23.09 18.36 -8.05
C LEU A 228 -23.98 18.31 -9.31
N PRO A 229 -23.78 17.38 -10.27
CA PRO A 229 -24.72 17.19 -11.37
C PRO A 229 -26.12 16.76 -10.94
N ARG A 230 -26.24 15.95 -9.88
CA ARG A 230 -27.55 15.50 -9.37
C ARG A 230 -28.35 16.70 -8.86
N ARG A 231 -27.71 17.60 -8.10
CA ARG A 231 -28.34 18.85 -7.68
C ARG A 231 -28.74 19.73 -8.87
N LEU A 232 -27.86 19.90 -9.86
CA LEU A 232 -28.20 20.68 -11.07
C LEU A 232 -29.38 20.06 -11.84
N LEU A 233 -29.49 18.73 -11.86
CA LEU A 233 -30.60 18.02 -12.50
C LEU A 233 -31.91 18.17 -11.70
N ASP A 234 -31.85 17.99 -10.38
CA ASP A 234 -32.99 18.08 -9.47
C ASP A 234 -33.58 19.50 -9.44
N GLU A 235 -32.72 20.52 -9.48
CA GLU A 235 -33.09 21.96 -9.55
C GLU A 235 -33.42 22.42 -10.99
N ARG A 236 -33.44 21.52 -11.98
CA ARG A 236 -33.77 21.80 -13.38
C ARG A 236 -32.87 22.85 -14.05
N MET A 237 -31.63 22.93 -13.61
CA MET A 237 -30.61 23.84 -14.15
C MET A 237 -29.81 23.21 -15.30
N LEU A 238 -30.27 22.07 -15.85
CA LEU A 238 -29.65 21.38 -16.98
C LEU A 238 -30.62 21.25 -18.15
N LEU A 239 -30.10 21.47 -19.36
CA LEU A 239 -30.73 21.13 -20.62
C LEU A 239 -29.86 20.11 -21.36
N PRO A 240 -30.14 18.80 -21.24
CA PRO A 240 -29.42 17.78 -21.99
C PRO A 240 -29.66 17.92 -23.50
N VAL A 241 -28.58 18.08 -24.26
CA VAL A 241 -28.56 18.04 -25.72
C VAL A 241 -27.97 16.69 -26.13
N LEU A 242 -28.84 15.72 -26.35
CA LEU A 242 -28.50 14.33 -26.63
C LEU A 242 -28.12 14.19 -28.10
N ASP A 243 -26.84 13.96 -28.37
CA ASP A 243 -26.33 13.77 -29.74
C ASP A 243 -26.24 12.28 -30.08
N GLY A 244 -26.99 11.87 -31.12
CA GLY A 244 -26.81 10.60 -31.82
C GLY A 244 -27.65 9.44 -31.32
N LEU A 245 -28.99 9.53 -31.28
CA LEU A 245 -29.84 8.37 -30.93
C LEU A 245 -29.62 7.18 -31.88
N ASP A 246 -29.35 7.46 -33.16
CA ASP A 246 -28.99 6.47 -34.18
C ASP A 246 -27.68 5.73 -33.84
N GLU A 247 -26.86 6.30 -32.97
CA GLU A 247 -25.60 5.70 -32.53
C GLU A 247 -25.78 4.57 -31.52
N MET A 248 -26.98 4.44 -30.93
CA MET A 248 -27.33 3.36 -30.01
C MET A 248 -27.65 2.07 -30.77
N PRO A 249 -27.43 0.89 -30.15
CA PRO A 249 -27.91 -0.37 -30.69
C PRO A 249 -29.41 -0.33 -30.96
N GLU A 250 -29.84 -0.85 -32.11
CA GLU A 250 -31.24 -0.82 -32.56
C GLU A 250 -32.20 -1.36 -31.50
N SER A 251 -31.81 -2.45 -30.80
CA SER A 251 -32.58 -3.06 -29.71
C SER A 251 -32.84 -2.11 -28.53
N SER A 252 -32.00 -1.10 -28.34
CA SER A 252 -32.04 -0.17 -27.21
C SER A 252 -32.74 1.16 -27.54
N ARG A 253 -32.82 1.55 -28.83
CA ARG A 253 -33.38 2.86 -29.25
C ARG A 253 -34.82 3.07 -28.79
N ARG A 254 -35.69 2.07 -28.97
CA ARG A 254 -37.10 2.12 -28.51
C ARG A 254 -37.21 2.27 -26.98
N SER A 255 -36.38 1.54 -26.23
CA SER A 255 -36.31 1.66 -24.78
C SER A 255 -35.82 3.03 -24.34
N ALA A 256 -34.86 3.62 -25.07
CA ALA A 256 -34.36 4.97 -24.82
C ALA A 256 -35.47 6.02 -24.99
N VAL A 257 -36.22 6.01 -26.09
CA VAL A 257 -37.33 6.97 -26.31
C VAL A 257 -38.43 6.83 -25.26
N ARG A 258 -38.77 5.60 -24.87
CA ARG A 258 -39.71 5.35 -23.76
C ARG A 258 -39.19 5.88 -22.43
N ALA A 259 -37.93 5.60 -22.10
CA ALA A 259 -37.30 6.08 -20.88
C ALA A 259 -37.18 7.62 -20.84
N LEU A 260 -36.91 8.26 -21.97
CA LEU A 260 -36.95 9.72 -22.12
C LEU A 260 -38.36 10.24 -21.81
N ASN A 261 -39.39 9.72 -22.48
CA ASN A 261 -40.77 10.13 -22.21
C ASN A 261 -41.18 9.94 -20.74
N SER A 262 -40.70 8.88 -20.06
CA SER A 262 -40.92 8.67 -18.63
C SER A 262 -40.18 9.69 -17.76
N ALA A 263 -38.92 10.02 -18.08
CA ALA A 263 -38.13 10.99 -17.32
C ALA A 263 -38.63 12.44 -17.49
N LEU A 264 -39.15 12.77 -18.68
CA LEU A 264 -39.57 14.12 -19.06
C LEU A 264 -40.89 14.59 -18.41
N GLY A 265 -41.65 13.71 -17.75
CA GLY A 265 -42.90 14.03 -17.06
C GLY A 265 -42.79 15.12 -15.98
N HIS A 266 -41.57 15.44 -15.54
CA HIS A 266 -41.28 16.42 -14.48
C HIS A 266 -40.89 17.83 -14.97
N GLY A 267 -41.07 18.14 -16.26
CA GLY A 267 -40.77 19.47 -16.83
C GLY A 267 -39.31 19.68 -17.24
N LEU A 268 -38.53 18.61 -17.41
CA LEU A 268 -37.19 18.66 -17.98
C LEU A 268 -37.26 18.95 -19.49
N GLY A 269 -36.44 19.89 -19.96
CA GLY A 269 -36.21 20.12 -21.39
C GLY A 269 -35.17 19.14 -21.94
N VAL A 270 -35.25 18.82 -23.24
CA VAL A 270 -34.26 17.96 -23.91
C VAL A 270 -34.17 18.28 -25.39
N VAL A 271 -32.96 18.28 -25.94
CA VAL A 271 -32.75 18.29 -27.39
C VAL A 271 -32.24 16.91 -27.80
N LEU A 272 -32.79 16.33 -28.85
CA LEU A 272 -32.42 14.99 -29.31
C LEU A 272 -32.02 15.04 -30.78
N THR A 273 -30.82 14.57 -31.12
CA THR A 273 -30.43 14.38 -32.53
C THR A 273 -30.56 12.91 -32.93
N CYS A 274 -31.04 12.65 -34.12
CA CYS A 274 -31.13 11.30 -34.70
C CYS A 274 -31.06 11.39 -36.23
N ARG A 275 -30.70 10.30 -36.90
CA ARG A 275 -30.94 10.20 -38.34
C ARG A 275 -32.43 10.06 -38.65
N SER A 276 -32.83 10.59 -39.81
CA SER A 276 -34.25 10.68 -40.20
C SER A 276 -34.90 9.30 -40.35
N ALA A 277 -34.28 8.39 -41.12
CA ALA A 277 -34.80 7.04 -41.32
C ALA A 277 -34.84 6.22 -40.01
N GLU A 278 -33.74 6.21 -39.25
CA GLU A 278 -33.66 5.46 -38.00
C GLU A 278 -34.62 5.97 -36.92
N TYR A 279 -34.95 7.27 -36.90
CA TYR A 279 -35.97 7.81 -36.00
C TYR A 279 -37.37 7.36 -36.44
N GLN A 280 -37.66 7.44 -37.73
CA GLN A 280 -38.93 6.99 -38.30
C GLN A 280 -39.16 5.49 -38.02
N ASP A 281 -38.16 4.64 -38.25
CA ASP A 281 -38.21 3.21 -37.95
C ASP A 281 -38.51 2.92 -36.47
N VAL A 282 -37.96 3.73 -35.56
CA VAL A 282 -38.21 3.61 -34.12
C VAL A 282 -39.68 3.90 -33.79
N ILE A 283 -40.27 4.92 -34.40
CA ILE A 283 -41.68 5.31 -34.21
C ILE A 283 -42.62 4.27 -34.85
N GLU A 284 -42.39 3.93 -36.12
CA GLU A 284 -43.17 2.91 -36.85
C GLU A 284 -43.07 1.53 -36.17
N GLY A 285 -41.92 1.21 -35.58
CA GLY A 285 -41.68 0.02 -34.77
C GLY A 285 -42.39 -0.01 -33.41
N GLY A 286 -43.34 0.89 -33.16
CA GLY A 286 -44.21 0.92 -31.96
C GLY A 286 -43.62 1.65 -30.75
N SER A 287 -42.66 2.56 -30.97
CA SER A 287 -42.24 3.50 -29.92
C SER A 287 -43.17 4.72 -29.89
N PRO A 288 -43.53 5.24 -28.71
CA PRO A 288 -44.19 6.55 -28.66
C PRO A 288 -43.26 7.64 -29.21
N MET A 289 -43.84 8.67 -29.83
CA MET A 289 -43.14 9.92 -30.16
C MET A 289 -42.69 10.63 -28.88
N LEU A 290 -41.67 11.49 -28.99
CA LEU A 290 -41.25 12.35 -27.89
C LEU A 290 -42.34 13.41 -27.64
N ARG A 291 -42.97 13.38 -26.47
CA ARG A 291 -44.16 14.21 -26.21
C ARG A 291 -43.86 15.70 -26.31
N ARG A 292 -44.71 16.45 -27.00
CA ARG A 292 -44.65 17.91 -27.18
C ARG A 292 -43.32 18.41 -27.73
N ALA A 293 -42.66 17.64 -28.59
CA ALA A 293 -41.38 18.02 -29.18
C ALA A 293 -41.54 18.34 -30.67
N PRO A 294 -41.37 19.61 -31.10
CA PRO A 294 -41.22 19.93 -32.51
C PRO A 294 -40.03 19.17 -33.12
N VAL A 295 -40.15 18.83 -34.39
CA VAL A 295 -39.12 18.09 -35.12
C VAL A 295 -38.64 18.94 -36.29
N VAL A 296 -37.33 19.22 -36.30
CA VAL A 296 -36.63 19.96 -37.34
C VAL A 296 -35.74 18.99 -38.10
N GLU A 297 -35.68 19.10 -39.42
CA GLU A 297 -34.85 18.26 -40.28
C GLU A 297 -33.80 19.12 -41.01
N VAL A 298 -32.55 18.66 -40.96
CA VAL A 298 -31.44 19.28 -41.70
C VAL A 298 -31.53 18.84 -43.16
N ALA A 299 -31.63 19.82 -44.06
CA ALA A 299 -31.74 19.59 -45.49
C ALA A 299 -30.37 19.24 -46.11
N PRO A 300 -30.34 18.45 -47.20
CA PRO A 300 -29.13 18.23 -47.98
C PRO A 300 -28.57 19.56 -48.54
N VAL A 301 -27.25 19.62 -48.72
CA VAL A 301 -26.59 20.75 -49.38
C VAL A 301 -27.01 20.76 -50.85
N ALA A 302 -27.54 21.89 -51.29
CA ALA A 302 -27.94 22.05 -52.69
C ALA A 302 -26.72 21.94 -53.61
N ALA A 303 -26.89 21.35 -54.80
CA ALA A 303 -25.78 21.22 -55.76
C ALA A 303 -25.14 22.58 -56.11
N ALA A 304 -25.94 23.65 -56.16
CA ALA A 304 -25.44 25.01 -56.35
C ALA A 304 -24.50 25.45 -55.21
N ASP A 305 -24.89 25.21 -53.94
CA ASP A 305 -24.08 25.53 -52.77
C ASP A 305 -22.78 24.71 -52.73
N ALA A 306 -22.88 23.41 -53.04
CA ALA A 306 -21.72 22.52 -53.12
C ALA A 306 -20.71 22.99 -54.19
N VAL A 307 -21.19 23.39 -55.36
CA VAL A 307 -20.35 23.89 -56.45
C VAL A 307 -19.72 25.24 -56.09
N THR A 308 -20.48 26.17 -55.50
CA THR A 308 -19.94 27.45 -55.01
C THR A 308 -18.83 27.21 -54.00
N TYR A 309 -19.07 26.35 -53.00
CA TYR A 309 -18.08 26.00 -51.99
C TYR A 309 -16.78 25.43 -52.59
N LEU A 310 -16.88 24.49 -53.54
CA LEU A 310 -15.71 23.86 -54.16
C LEU A 310 -14.96 24.79 -55.13
N THR A 311 -15.65 25.77 -55.71
CA THR A 311 -15.05 26.79 -56.59
C THR A 311 -14.20 27.79 -55.80
N GLU A 312 -14.56 28.06 -54.55
CA GLU A 312 -13.83 28.99 -53.67
C GLU A 312 -12.54 28.40 -53.07
N VAL A 313 -12.28 27.11 -53.29
CA VAL A 313 -11.07 26.41 -52.84
C VAL A 313 -9.95 26.63 -53.84
N SER A 314 -8.77 27.02 -53.36
CA SER A 314 -7.55 27.11 -54.18
C SER A 314 -6.91 25.72 -54.33
N TRP A 315 -7.20 25.04 -55.45
CA TRP A 315 -6.72 23.69 -55.73
C TRP A 315 -5.26 23.66 -56.24
N PRO A 316 -4.51 22.56 -55.99
CA PRO A 316 -3.17 22.35 -56.57
C PRO A 316 -3.17 22.28 -58.09
N GLU A 317 -2.02 22.56 -58.72
CA GLU A 317 -1.85 22.44 -60.18
C GLU A 317 -2.18 21.01 -60.67
N GLY A 318 -3.03 20.91 -61.70
CA GLY A 318 -3.48 19.64 -62.29
C GLY A 318 -4.78 19.06 -61.71
N VAL A 319 -5.37 19.67 -60.68
CA VAL A 319 -6.65 19.24 -60.07
C VAL A 319 -7.81 20.08 -60.63
N GLU A 320 -8.44 19.58 -61.68
CA GLU A 320 -9.56 20.25 -62.36
C GLU A 320 -10.93 19.77 -61.87
N TRP A 321 -11.66 20.63 -61.15
CA TRP A 321 -13.01 20.32 -60.63
C TRP A 321 -14.15 20.58 -61.61
N GLN A 322 -13.89 21.27 -62.72
CA GLN A 322 -14.90 21.68 -63.69
C GLN A 322 -15.79 20.51 -64.20
N PRO A 323 -15.25 19.32 -64.57
CA PRO A 323 -16.09 18.20 -65.00
C PRO A 323 -17.07 17.72 -63.92
N VAL A 324 -16.65 17.77 -62.65
CA VAL A 324 -17.52 17.41 -61.51
C VAL A 324 -18.56 18.50 -61.28
N HIS A 325 -18.19 19.78 -61.35
CA HIS A 325 -19.15 20.89 -61.24
C HIS A 325 -20.27 20.78 -62.28
N ASP A 326 -19.91 20.50 -63.53
CA ASP A 326 -20.88 20.38 -64.62
C ASP A 326 -21.77 19.15 -64.43
N ALA A 327 -21.22 18.02 -63.96
CA ALA A 327 -21.99 16.83 -63.62
C ALA A 327 -22.97 17.05 -62.45
N LEU A 328 -22.55 17.78 -61.40
CA LEU A 328 -23.40 18.13 -60.25
C LEU A 328 -24.60 18.99 -60.67
N ARG A 329 -24.40 19.95 -61.58
CA ARG A 329 -25.47 20.81 -62.10
C ARG A 329 -26.39 20.05 -63.07
N ALA A 330 -25.82 19.26 -63.97
CA ALA A 330 -26.58 18.57 -65.02
C ALA A 330 -27.36 17.35 -64.50
N ARG A 331 -26.83 16.64 -63.50
CA ARG A 331 -27.43 15.41 -62.95
C ARG A 331 -27.40 15.40 -61.41
N PRO A 332 -28.33 16.14 -60.75
CA PRO A 332 -28.38 16.23 -59.29
C PRO A 332 -28.64 14.90 -58.56
N GLY A 333 -29.20 13.91 -59.25
CA GLY A 333 -29.42 12.55 -58.73
C GLY A 333 -28.29 11.55 -59.01
N SER A 334 -27.18 11.99 -59.62
CA SER A 334 -26.03 11.10 -59.86
C SER A 334 -25.38 10.64 -58.54
N PRO A 335 -24.73 9.46 -58.51
CA PRO A 335 -24.04 8.96 -57.32
C PRO A 335 -23.12 9.98 -56.64
N ALA A 336 -22.31 10.69 -57.43
CA ALA A 336 -21.44 11.75 -56.95
C ALA A 336 -22.20 12.95 -56.38
N ALA A 337 -23.31 13.36 -57.01
CA ALA A 337 -24.12 14.47 -56.53
C ALA A 337 -24.83 14.17 -55.22
N VAL A 338 -25.35 12.95 -55.08
CA VAL A 338 -25.99 12.50 -53.84
C VAL A 338 -24.95 12.40 -52.71
N ALA A 339 -23.78 11.81 -52.97
CA ALA A 339 -22.72 11.73 -51.95
C ALA A 339 -22.25 13.12 -51.51
N LEU A 340 -21.94 14.01 -52.46
CA LEU A 340 -21.46 15.38 -52.20
C LEU A 340 -22.57 16.36 -51.74
N SER A 341 -23.79 15.88 -51.51
CA SER A 341 -24.88 16.67 -50.90
C SER A 341 -24.78 16.76 -49.38
N THR A 342 -23.79 16.11 -48.76
CA THR A 342 -23.58 16.18 -47.31
C THR A 342 -22.36 17.05 -46.98
N PRO A 343 -22.42 17.90 -45.92
CA PRO A 343 -21.25 18.65 -45.48
C PRO A 343 -20.05 17.77 -45.18
N LEU A 344 -20.29 16.54 -44.69
CA LEU A 344 -19.25 15.57 -44.41
C LEU A 344 -18.49 15.16 -45.68
N ALA A 345 -19.19 14.73 -46.74
CA ALA A 345 -18.55 14.30 -47.97
C ALA A 345 -17.82 15.44 -48.69
N LEU A 346 -18.39 16.66 -48.69
CA LEU A 346 -17.71 17.85 -49.21
C LEU A 346 -16.41 18.14 -48.45
N SER A 347 -16.42 18.03 -47.12
CA SER A 347 -15.22 18.22 -46.32
C SER A 347 -14.15 17.15 -46.59
N LEU A 348 -14.56 15.88 -46.75
CA LEU A 348 -13.66 14.78 -47.09
C LEU A 348 -13.06 14.96 -48.48
N ALA A 349 -13.89 15.31 -49.48
CA ALA A 349 -13.44 15.56 -50.83
C ALA A 349 -12.44 16.73 -50.89
N ARG A 350 -12.71 17.82 -50.16
CA ARG A 350 -11.76 18.91 -49.98
C ARG A 350 -10.44 18.44 -49.39
N THR A 351 -10.46 17.69 -48.28
CA THR A 351 -9.23 17.18 -47.66
C THR A 351 -8.42 16.27 -48.58
N VAL A 352 -9.09 15.34 -49.28
CA VAL A 352 -8.46 14.38 -50.19
C VAL A 352 -7.81 15.08 -51.38
N TYR A 353 -8.58 15.89 -52.12
CA TYR A 353 -8.10 16.49 -53.37
C TYR A 353 -7.22 17.72 -53.17
N LEU A 354 -7.16 18.31 -51.97
CA LEU A 354 -6.14 19.31 -51.64
C LEU A 354 -4.72 18.73 -51.61
N HIS A 355 -4.56 17.43 -51.37
CA HIS A 355 -3.26 16.79 -51.16
C HIS A 355 -2.96 15.67 -52.17
N ARG A 356 -3.82 15.51 -53.18
CA ARG A 356 -3.69 14.46 -54.21
C ARG A 356 -3.32 15.06 -55.56
N ALA A 357 -2.52 14.33 -56.33
CA ALA A 357 -2.05 14.75 -57.65
C ALA A 357 -3.04 14.41 -58.79
N THR A 358 -4.05 13.58 -58.53
CA THR A 358 -5.07 13.17 -59.52
C THR A 358 -6.35 13.98 -59.33
N GLY A 359 -6.94 14.45 -60.42
CA GLY A 359 -8.19 15.21 -60.41
C GLY A 359 -9.42 14.40 -59.99
N PRO A 360 -10.53 15.08 -59.64
CA PRO A 360 -11.73 14.47 -59.04
C PRO A 360 -12.68 13.79 -60.04
N ALA A 361 -12.31 13.69 -61.33
CA ALA A 361 -13.15 13.07 -62.36
C ALA A 361 -13.47 11.59 -62.07
N GLU A 362 -12.59 10.89 -61.35
CA GLU A 362 -12.80 9.50 -60.90
C GLU A 362 -14.07 9.33 -60.05
N LEU A 363 -14.55 10.38 -59.37
CA LEU A 363 -15.80 10.32 -58.60
C LEU A 363 -17.03 10.08 -59.50
N LEU A 364 -16.94 10.44 -60.78
CA LEU A 364 -18.02 10.28 -61.75
C LEU A 364 -18.13 8.85 -62.30
N GLU A 365 -17.09 8.05 -62.12
CA GLU A 365 -17.01 6.64 -62.57
C GLU A 365 -17.58 5.66 -61.54
N LEU A 366 -17.89 6.14 -60.33
CA LEU A 366 -18.37 5.31 -59.23
C LEU A 366 -19.89 5.11 -59.29
N ASP A 367 -20.32 3.85 -59.20
CA ASP A 367 -21.71 3.44 -59.47
C ASP A 367 -22.71 3.80 -58.35
N SER A 368 -22.23 4.16 -57.15
CA SER A 368 -23.10 4.44 -56.00
C SER A 368 -22.57 5.55 -55.07
N PRO A 369 -23.46 6.28 -54.38
CA PRO A 369 -23.04 7.28 -53.39
C PRO A 369 -22.15 6.68 -52.30
N HIS A 370 -22.44 5.44 -51.91
CA HIS A 370 -21.64 4.69 -50.94
C HIS A 370 -20.22 4.44 -51.46
N ALA A 371 -20.05 4.09 -52.74
CA ALA A 371 -18.74 3.92 -53.36
C ALA A 371 -17.93 5.23 -53.39
N VAL A 372 -18.59 6.36 -53.67
CA VAL A 372 -17.98 7.69 -53.60
C VAL A 372 -17.49 8.00 -52.18
N GLU A 373 -18.35 7.82 -51.18
CA GLU A 373 -18.00 8.06 -49.77
C GLU A 373 -16.88 7.12 -49.29
N ASP A 374 -16.94 5.85 -49.68
CA ASP A 374 -15.93 4.84 -49.37
C ASP A 374 -14.56 5.18 -49.97
N HIS A 375 -14.56 5.64 -51.22
CA HIS A 375 -13.36 6.12 -51.91
C HIS A 375 -12.74 7.32 -51.18
N LEU A 376 -13.57 8.29 -50.77
CA LEU A 376 -13.11 9.43 -49.98
C LEU A 376 -12.55 9.02 -48.62
N VAL A 377 -13.21 8.10 -47.92
CA VAL A 377 -12.76 7.58 -46.61
C VAL A 377 -11.47 6.78 -46.73
N ASP A 378 -11.27 6.02 -47.82
CA ASP A 378 -10.03 5.27 -48.04
C ASP A 378 -8.81 6.17 -48.22
N HIS A 379 -9.01 7.32 -48.87
CA HIS A 379 -7.91 8.23 -49.19
C HIS A 379 -7.71 9.34 -48.14
N VAL A 380 -8.68 9.56 -47.24
CA VAL A 380 -8.60 10.65 -46.25
C VAL A 380 -7.40 10.50 -45.32
N LEU A 381 -7.04 9.27 -44.92
CA LEU A 381 -5.95 9.06 -43.97
C LEU A 381 -4.61 9.44 -44.61
N THR A 382 -4.33 8.93 -45.82
CA THR A 382 -3.13 9.27 -46.57
C THR A 382 -3.07 10.76 -46.89
N ALA A 383 -4.19 11.37 -47.30
CA ALA A 383 -4.27 12.80 -47.60
C ALA A 383 -4.07 13.67 -46.35
N ALA A 384 -4.64 13.27 -45.21
CA ALA A 384 -4.52 14.01 -43.95
C ALA A 384 -3.08 14.03 -43.42
N TYR A 385 -2.26 13.01 -43.72
CA TYR A 385 -0.85 12.91 -43.33
C TYR A 385 0.14 13.44 -44.37
N ALA A 386 -0.32 13.87 -45.55
CA ALA A 386 0.52 14.46 -46.58
C ALA A 386 1.13 15.79 -46.11
N PRO A 387 2.43 16.04 -46.35
CA PRO A 387 3.08 17.30 -45.99
C PRO A 387 2.77 18.38 -47.02
N ALA A 388 2.81 19.65 -46.60
CA ALA A 388 2.77 20.79 -47.51
C ALA A 388 4.05 20.89 -48.39
N VAL A 389 5.21 20.45 -47.86
CA VAL A 389 6.51 20.35 -48.55
C VAL A 389 7.34 19.21 -47.90
N GLY A 390 7.94 18.29 -48.67
CA GLY A 390 8.84 17.23 -48.13
C GLY A 390 9.03 15.97 -49.00
N ASP A 391 9.99 15.09 -48.62
CA ASP A 391 10.33 13.83 -49.32
C ASP A 391 9.22 12.78 -49.20
N ARG A 392 8.87 12.16 -50.35
CA ARG A 392 7.72 11.25 -50.51
C ARG A 392 7.75 10.04 -49.60
N ARG A 393 8.94 9.48 -49.37
CA ARG A 393 9.11 8.24 -48.60
C ARG A 393 8.92 8.44 -47.10
N GLU A 394 9.36 9.57 -46.57
CA GLU A 394 9.32 9.85 -45.13
C GLU A 394 7.88 10.03 -44.63
N TRP A 395 7.01 10.67 -45.43
CA TRP A 395 5.62 10.88 -45.02
C TRP A 395 4.72 9.67 -45.27
N GLN A 396 5.00 8.86 -46.30
CA GLN A 396 4.32 7.56 -46.47
C GLN A 396 4.54 6.68 -45.24
N GLY A 397 5.77 6.61 -44.71
CA GLY A 397 6.06 5.90 -43.46
C GLY A 397 5.25 6.41 -42.27
N ARG A 398 5.04 7.74 -42.14
CA ARG A 398 4.19 8.31 -41.08
C ARG A 398 2.70 8.00 -41.28
N ALA A 399 2.21 8.01 -42.51
CA ALA A 399 0.83 7.66 -42.83
C ALA A 399 0.55 6.18 -42.52
N ASP A 400 1.47 5.28 -42.89
CA ASP A 400 1.37 3.85 -42.60
C ASP A 400 1.40 3.56 -41.09
N GLU A 401 2.25 4.29 -40.36
CA GLU A 401 2.31 4.21 -38.90
C GLU A 401 1.01 4.71 -38.24
N ALA A 402 0.48 5.83 -38.73
CA ALA A 402 -0.79 6.38 -38.26
C ALA A 402 -1.97 5.45 -38.58
N GLU A 403 -2.01 4.84 -39.76
CA GLU A 403 -3.01 3.85 -40.14
C GLU A 403 -2.97 2.66 -39.18
N ARG A 404 -1.79 2.13 -38.88
CA ARG A 404 -1.64 1.01 -37.94
C ARG A 404 -2.20 1.34 -36.56
N TYR A 405 -1.88 2.52 -36.02
CA TYR A 405 -2.35 2.93 -34.69
C TYR A 405 -3.85 3.26 -34.67
N LEU A 406 -4.37 3.95 -35.69
CA LEU A 406 -5.81 4.22 -35.80
C LEU A 406 -6.60 2.94 -36.01
N THR A 407 -6.06 1.96 -36.75
CA THR A 407 -6.68 0.64 -36.93
C THR A 407 -6.74 -0.12 -35.60
N PHE A 408 -5.68 -0.09 -34.79
CA PHE A 408 -5.70 -0.66 -33.45
C PHE A 408 -6.78 0.00 -32.57
N LEU A 409 -6.84 1.34 -32.55
CA LEU A 409 -7.85 2.08 -31.78
C LEU A 409 -9.27 1.80 -32.26
N ALA A 410 -9.50 1.79 -33.57
CA ALA A 410 -10.78 1.48 -34.18
C ALA A 410 -11.23 0.06 -33.83
N THR A 411 -10.31 -0.91 -33.90
CA THR A 411 -10.55 -2.31 -33.53
C THR A 411 -10.84 -2.45 -32.04
N TYR A 412 -10.10 -1.74 -31.18
CA TYR A 412 -10.35 -1.71 -29.74
C TYR A 412 -11.77 -1.20 -29.44
N LEU A 413 -12.15 -0.06 -30.01
CA LEU A 413 -13.47 0.53 -29.84
C LEU A 413 -14.58 -0.38 -30.37
N HIS A 414 -14.39 -0.95 -31.57
CA HIS A 414 -15.34 -1.88 -32.18
C HIS A 414 -15.55 -3.15 -31.34
N ARG A 415 -14.47 -3.80 -30.88
CA ARG A 415 -14.55 -5.02 -30.03
C ARG A 415 -15.29 -4.78 -28.72
N HIS A 416 -15.17 -3.58 -28.15
CA HIS A 416 -15.83 -3.22 -26.91
C HIS A 416 -17.19 -2.53 -27.10
N ARG A 417 -17.65 -2.38 -28.36
CA ARG A 417 -18.87 -1.66 -28.75
C ARG A 417 -18.93 -0.24 -28.19
N GLU A 418 -17.78 0.44 -28.20
CA GLU A 418 -17.66 1.83 -27.77
C GLU A 418 -17.38 2.74 -28.96
N ARG A 419 -17.75 4.01 -28.80
CA ARG A 419 -17.43 5.08 -29.74
C ARG A 419 -16.43 6.07 -29.15
N ASP A 420 -16.53 6.29 -27.83
CA ASP A 420 -15.64 7.20 -27.10
C ASP A 420 -14.43 6.46 -26.54
N LEU A 421 -13.24 6.94 -26.89
CA LEU A 421 -11.96 6.49 -26.36
C LEU A 421 -11.68 7.16 -25.02
N SER A 422 -12.21 6.58 -23.95
CA SER A 422 -11.85 6.93 -22.57
C SER A 422 -10.58 6.20 -22.13
N TRP A 423 -9.48 6.94 -21.99
CA TRP A 423 -8.15 6.36 -21.74
C TRP A 423 -8.07 5.52 -20.45
N TRP A 424 -8.80 5.88 -19.39
CA TRP A 424 -8.77 5.15 -18.11
C TRP A 424 -9.42 3.77 -18.20
N LEU A 425 -10.44 3.59 -19.06
CA LEU A 425 -11.10 2.30 -19.30
C LEU A 425 -10.21 1.32 -20.08
N MET A 426 -9.26 1.84 -20.85
CA MET A 426 -8.33 1.05 -21.66
C MET A 426 -7.47 0.14 -20.76
N SER A 427 -7.02 0.68 -19.61
CA SER A 427 -6.23 -0.08 -18.63
C SER A 427 -7.01 -1.27 -18.06
N ARG A 428 -8.27 -1.06 -17.68
CA ARG A 428 -9.15 -2.09 -17.11
C ARG A 428 -9.35 -3.30 -18.03
N ARG A 429 -9.35 -3.08 -19.34
CA ARG A 429 -9.69 -4.10 -20.35
C ARG A 429 -8.47 -4.75 -20.97
N LEU A 430 -7.36 -4.03 -21.06
CA LEU A 430 -6.14 -4.50 -21.70
C LEU A 430 -5.10 -5.01 -20.70
N LEU A 431 -5.14 -4.59 -19.43
CA LEU A 431 -4.28 -5.18 -18.40
C LEU A 431 -4.71 -6.62 -18.14
N SER A 432 -3.74 -7.51 -18.26
CA SER A 432 -3.89 -8.90 -17.85
C SER A 432 -4.33 -8.98 -16.39
N SER A 433 -5.16 -9.97 -16.06
CA SER A 433 -5.49 -10.27 -14.67
C SER A 433 -4.24 -10.60 -13.84
N TRP A 434 -3.10 -10.94 -14.45
CA TRP A 434 -1.82 -11.18 -13.78
C TRP A 434 -1.00 -9.90 -13.50
N ALA A 435 -1.40 -8.74 -14.02
CA ALA A 435 -0.65 -7.50 -13.84
C ALA A 435 -0.49 -7.13 -12.36
N GLY A 436 -1.53 -7.34 -11.54
CA GLY A 436 -1.45 -7.11 -10.09
C GLY A 436 -0.42 -8.00 -9.38
N ILE A 437 -0.27 -9.25 -9.82
CA ILE A 437 0.74 -10.18 -9.29
C ILE A 437 2.14 -9.71 -9.67
N ILE A 438 2.36 -9.36 -10.94
CA ILE A 438 3.67 -8.90 -11.42
C ILE A 438 4.09 -7.61 -10.71
N VAL A 439 3.18 -6.63 -10.60
CA VAL A 439 3.43 -5.37 -9.89
C VAL A 439 3.68 -5.62 -8.40
N GLY A 440 2.89 -6.49 -7.76
CA GLY A 440 3.10 -6.87 -6.36
C GLY A 440 4.48 -7.51 -6.14
N LEU A 441 4.84 -8.51 -6.94
CA LEU A 441 6.16 -9.16 -6.86
C LEU A 441 7.30 -8.16 -7.09
N ALA A 442 7.19 -7.27 -8.08
CA ALA A 442 8.21 -6.25 -8.33
C ALA A 442 8.39 -5.31 -7.13
N VAL A 443 7.30 -4.83 -6.53
CA VAL A 443 7.34 -3.99 -5.33
C VAL A 443 7.93 -4.75 -4.14
N GLY A 444 7.56 -6.02 -3.96
CA GLY A 444 8.10 -6.85 -2.89
C GLY A 444 9.59 -7.14 -3.04
N VAL A 445 10.07 -7.43 -4.25
CA VAL A 445 11.50 -7.62 -4.53
C VAL A 445 12.28 -6.33 -4.27
N LEU A 446 11.76 -5.17 -4.70
CA LEU A 446 12.40 -3.88 -4.43
C LEU A 446 12.45 -3.57 -2.93
N ALA A 447 11.37 -3.85 -2.18
CA ALA A 447 11.35 -3.71 -0.73
C ALA A 447 12.36 -4.66 -0.06
N MET A 448 12.41 -5.93 -0.48
CA MET A 448 13.38 -6.91 0.01
C MET A 448 14.82 -6.45 -0.23
N VAL A 449 15.16 -6.03 -1.46
CA VAL A 449 16.50 -5.52 -1.79
C VAL A 449 16.83 -4.30 -0.96
N GLY A 450 15.89 -3.35 -0.81
CA GLY A 450 16.10 -2.17 0.02
C GLY A 450 16.40 -2.55 1.48
N VAL A 451 15.62 -3.46 2.05
CA VAL A 451 15.82 -3.94 3.43
C VAL A 451 17.14 -4.70 3.57
N SER A 452 17.49 -5.57 2.63
CA SER A 452 18.75 -6.34 2.62
C SER A 452 19.99 -5.46 2.49
N VAL A 453 19.89 -4.29 1.85
CA VAL A 453 20.98 -3.31 1.78
C VAL A 453 21.09 -2.52 3.08
N THR A 454 19.97 -2.26 3.75
CA THR A 454 19.94 -1.38 4.94
C THR A 454 20.16 -2.11 6.26
N LEU A 455 19.67 -3.34 6.44
CA LEU A 455 19.76 -4.08 7.71
C LEU A 455 21.22 -4.37 8.14
N PRO A 456 22.11 -4.83 7.24
CA PRO A 456 23.50 -5.08 7.61
C PRO A 456 24.32 -3.82 7.95
N LEU A 457 23.77 -2.63 7.68
CA LEU A 457 24.37 -1.35 8.08
C LEU A 457 23.95 -0.92 9.49
N VAL A 458 23.01 -1.65 10.11
CA VAL A 458 22.32 -1.30 11.36
C VAL A 458 22.75 -2.20 12.52
N ASP A 459 22.89 -3.50 12.27
CA ASP A 459 23.12 -4.50 13.31
C ASP A 459 24.14 -5.53 12.81
N GLU A 460 25.39 -5.44 13.28
CA GLU A 460 26.46 -6.39 12.92
C GLU A 460 26.23 -7.78 13.54
N ASP A 461 25.38 -7.87 14.58
CA ASP A 461 25.15 -9.08 15.38
C ASP A 461 23.84 -9.82 15.04
N ASP A 462 22.98 -9.31 14.13
CA ASP A 462 21.74 -9.99 13.72
C ASP A 462 22.04 -11.23 12.86
N PRO A 463 21.75 -12.47 13.33
CA PRO A 463 22.17 -13.69 12.68
C PRO A 463 21.44 -14.00 11.35
N SER A 464 20.40 -13.25 10.94
CA SER A 464 19.69 -13.55 9.69
C SER A 464 19.00 -12.36 8.95
N PRO A 465 19.73 -11.32 8.50
CA PRO A 465 19.15 -10.16 7.79
C PRO A 465 18.35 -10.51 6.52
N LEU A 466 18.60 -11.68 5.95
CA LEU A 466 17.88 -12.22 4.79
C LEU A 466 16.42 -12.58 5.12
N THR A 467 16.14 -13.11 6.31
CA THR A 467 14.79 -13.59 6.69
C THR A 467 13.83 -12.41 6.87
N SER A 468 14.27 -11.38 7.59
CA SER A 468 13.55 -10.11 7.79
C SER A 468 13.29 -9.38 6.46
N ALA A 469 14.27 -9.35 5.56
CA ALA A 469 14.12 -8.77 4.23
C ALA A 469 13.08 -9.52 3.37
N VAL A 470 13.12 -10.86 3.37
CA VAL A 470 12.16 -11.68 2.63
C VAL A 470 10.75 -11.52 3.18
N ALA A 471 10.58 -11.48 4.51
CA ALA A 471 9.28 -11.30 5.15
C ALA A 471 8.65 -9.94 4.79
N LEU A 472 9.41 -8.84 4.90
CA LEU A 472 8.95 -7.49 4.55
C LEU A 472 8.68 -7.32 3.05
N GLY A 473 9.51 -7.94 2.20
CA GLY A 473 9.29 -7.99 0.76
C GLY A 473 8.00 -8.74 0.40
N ALA A 474 7.78 -9.92 0.99
CA ALA A 474 6.57 -10.70 0.78
C ALA A 474 5.32 -9.95 1.26
N ALA A 475 5.38 -9.32 2.43
CA ALA A 475 4.29 -8.50 2.95
C ALA A 475 3.93 -7.34 2.01
N SER A 476 4.94 -6.62 1.50
CA SER A 476 4.78 -5.53 0.54
C SER A 476 4.17 -6.00 -0.79
N ALA A 477 4.56 -7.19 -1.27
CA ALA A 477 3.98 -7.80 -2.47
C ALA A 477 2.51 -8.15 -2.27
N VAL A 478 2.17 -8.79 -1.15
CA VAL A 478 0.80 -9.17 -0.81
C VAL A 478 -0.07 -7.93 -0.64
N LEU A 479 0.40 -6.90 0.05
CA LEU A 479 -0.36 -5.66 0.27
C LEU A 479 -0.62 -4.93 -1.06
N THR A 480 0.38 -4.88 -1.95
CA THR A 480 0.23 -4.31 -3.29
C THR A 480 -0.76 -5.09 -4.14
N MET A 481 -0.69 -6.43 -4.10
CA MET A 481 -1.60 -7.32 -4.80
C MET A 481 -3.04 -7.17 -4.28
N LEU A 482 -3.22 -7.16 -2.95
CA LEU A 482 -4.52 -6.95 -2.32
C LEU A 482 -5.10 -5.59 -2.70
N THR A 483 -4.31 -4.52 -2.63
CA THR A 483 -4.73 -3.17 -3.00
C THR A 483 -5.13 -3.10 -4.48
N TRP A 484 -4.37 -3.76 -5.36
CA TRP A 484 -4.66 -3.82 -6.79
C TRP A 484 -6.06 -4.41 -7.07
N TYR A 485 -6.41 -5.53 -6.44
CA TYR A 485 -7.69 -6.22 -6.67
C TYR A 485 -8.84 -5.72 -5.79
N ALA A 486 -8.55 -5.14 -4.63
CA ALA A 486 -9.57 -4.62 -3.71
C ALA A 486 -10.14 -3.29 -4.18
N VAL A 487 -9.31 -2.40 -4.74
CA VAL A 487 -9.73 -1.07 -5.19
C VAL A 487 -10.22 -1.15 -6.65
N PRO A 488 -11.55 -1.01 -6.91
CA PRO A 488 -12.07 -0.95 -8.26
C PRO A 488 -11.47 0.24 -9.00
N ASP A 489 -11.38 0.15 -10.33
CA ASP A 489 -10.86 1.23 -11.17
C ASP A 489 -11.59 2.54 -10.85
N ARG A 490 -10.83 3.51 -10.34
CA ARG A 490 -11.35 4.84 -10.02
C ARG A 490 -11.42 5.68 -11.29
N ALA A 491 -12.43 6.54 -11.37
CA ALA A 491 -12.43 7.60 -12.36
C ALA A 491 -11.23 8.54 -12.12
N PRO A 492 -10.73 9.22 -13.17
CA PRO A 492 -9.67 10.21 -13.04
C PRO A 492 -10.00 11.28 -12.00
N SER A 493 -9.00 11.68 -11.23
CA SER A 493 -9.11 12.60 -10.10
C SER A 493 -8.38 13.92 -10.38
N THR A 494 -8.85 15.01 -9.79
CA THR A 494 -8.24 16.34 -9.90
C THR A 494 -7.87 16.87 -8.52
N LEU A 495 -6.78 17.63 -8.42
CA LEU A 495 -6.45 18.38 -7.21
C LEU A 495 -7.21 19.70 -7.22
N SER A 496 -7.85 20.06 -6.11
CA SER A 496 -8.31 21.41 -5.86
C SER A 496 -7.80 21.88 -4.49
N PHE A 497 -7.47 23.16 -4.37
CA PHE A 497 -7.12 23.77 -3.09
C PHE A 497 -8.30 24.65 -2.67
N ALA A 498 -9.14 24.14 -1.78
CA ALA A 498 -10.25 24.87 -1.20
C ALA A 498 -10.00 25.10 0.30
N LEU A 499 -10.02 26.36 0.75
CA LEU A 499 -9.88 26.69 2.17
C LEU A 499 -11.15 26.37 2.98
N ARG A 500 -12.34 26.45 2.35
CA ARG A 500 -13.63 26.06 2.95
C ARG A 500 -13.79 24.53 3.02
N GLY A 501 -14.38 24.03 4.12
CA GLY A 501 -14.55 22.60 4.40
C GLY A 501 -13.26 21.84 4.72
N SER A 502 -12.13 22.54 4.87
CA SER A 502 -10.81 21.95 5.10
C SER A 502 -10.73 21.19 6.43
N LEU A 503 -11.34 21.72 7.49
CA LEU A 503 -11.40 21.08 8.81
C LEU A 503 -12.18 19.76 8.77
N ASP A 504 -13.30 19.69 8.05
CA ASP A 504 -14.10 18.47 7.95
C ASP A 504 -13.39 17.40 7.12
N ARG A 505 -12.69 17.80 6.05
CA ARG A 505 -11.84 16.88 5.26
C ARG A 505 -10.66 16.34 6.08
N LEU A 506 -10.00 17.20 6.86
CA LEU A 506 -8.94 16.79 7.79
C LEU A 506 -9.48 15.81 8.84
N ARG A 507 -10.58 16.15 9.51
CA ARG A 507 -11.24 15.27 10.48
C ARG A 507 -11.66 13.95 9.85
N HIS A 508 -12.11 13.95 8.60
CA HIS A 508 -12.47 12.74 7.88
C HIS A 508 -11.25 11.87 7.58
N GLY A 509 -10.14 12.47 7.13
CA GLY A 509 -8.88 11.75 6.93
C GLY A 509 -8.36 11.15 8.23
N VAL A 510 -8.44 11.88 9.34
CA VAL A 510 -8.08 11.40 10.70
C VAL A 510 -9.01 10.28 11.17
N ARG A 511 -10.33 10.39 11.01
CA ARG A 511 -11.28 9.32 11.41
C ARG A 511 -11.11 8.05 10.58
N THR A 512 -10.92 8.21 9.26
CA THR A 512 -10.73 7.08 8.34
C THR A 512 -9.43 6.35 8.62
N SER A 513 -8.38 7.08 8.96
CA SER A 513 -7.11 6.48 9.36
C SER A 513 -7.17 5.87 10.74
N LEU A 514 -7.73 6.54 11.76
CA LEU A 514 -7.90 5.98 13.11
C LEU A 514 -8.69 4.67 13.14
N THR A 515 -9.73 4.55 12.31
CA THR A 515 -10.48 3.28 12.21
C THR A 515 -9.62 2.18 11.58
N LEU A 516 -8.80 2.53 10.59
CA LEU A 516 -8.01 1.60 9.79
C LEU A 516 -6.70 1.18 10.50
N THR A 517 -5.97 2.13 11.09
CA THR A 517 -4.83 1.89 11.97
C THR A 517 -5.29 1.26 13.27
N GLY A 518 -6.41 1.70 13.87
CA GLY A 518 -6.95 1.11 15.09
C GLY A 518 -7.27 -0.38 14.95
N ILE A 519 -7.92 -0.80 13.85
CA ILE A 519 -8.17 -2.23 13.58
C ILE A 519 -6.85 -3.00 13.43
N LEU A 520 -5.89 -2.45 12.69
CA LEU A 520 -4.59 -3.10 12.45
C LEU A 520 -3.78 -3.24 13.74
N THR A 521 -3.65 -2.15 14.50
CA THR A 521 -2.95 -2.08 15.78
C THR A 521 -3.61 -2.98 16.82
N LEU A 522 -4.95 -2.99 16.93
CA LEU A 522 -5.67 -3.88 17.84
C LEU A 522 -5.50 -5.36 17.46
N THR A 523 -5.45 -5.68 16.16
CA THR A 523 -5.25 -7.07 15.69
C THR A 523 -3.83 -7.55 15.97
N VAL A 524 -2.82 -6.75 15.60
CA VAL A 524 -1.41 -7.10 15.80
C VAL A 524 -1.07 -7.16 17.28
N LEU A 525 -1.39 -6.12 18.05
CA LEU A 525 -1.11 -6.08 19.48
C LEU A 525 -1.98 -7.03 20.28
N GLY A 526 -3.25 -7.23 19.89
CA GLY A 526 -4.12 -8.24 20.50
C GLY A 526 -3.61 -9.65 20.25
N SER A 527 -3.06 -9.94 19.05
CA SER A 527 -2.41 -11.24 18.78
C SER A 527 -1.10 -11.38 19.55
N SER A 528 -0.30 -10.31 19.65
CA SER A 528 0.92 -10.29 20.46
C SER A 528 0.61 -10.51 21.94
N LEU A 529 -0.43 -9.86 22.49
CA LEU A 529 -0.93 -10.07 23.84
C LEU A 529 -1.36 -11.51 24.07
N VAL A 530 -2.08 -12.11 23.12
CA VAL A 530 -2.50 -13.51 23.20
C VAL A 530 -1.29 -14.44 23.15
N VAL A 531 -0.29 -14.17 22.30
CA VAL A 531 0.94 -14.97 22.25
C VAL A 531 1.71 -14.80 23.56
N THR A 532 1.99 -13.58 24.02
CA THR A 532 2.74 -13.34 25.26
C THR A 532 2.00 -13.87 26.49
N THR A 533 0.67 -13.79 26.56
CA THR A 533 -0.10 -14.47 27.62
C THR A 533 -0.06 -15.99 27.54
N LEU A 534 0.23 -16.57 26.36
CA LEU A 534 0.32 -18.01 26.13
C LEU A 534 1.78 -18.54 26.17
N THR A 535 2.80 -17.70 25.94
CA THR A 535 4.22 -18.07 25.83
C THR A 535 5.08 -17.53 26.98
N ASP A 536 4.76 -16.34 27.51
CA ASP A 536 5.57 -15.63 28.52
C ASP A 536 4.81 -15.51 29.85
N SER A 537 5.55 -15.47 30.96
CA SER A 537 5.00 -14.99 32.23
C SER A 537 4.94 -13.46 32.19
N TRP A 538 3.82 -12.89 32.64
CA TRP A 538 3.68 -11.43 32.82
C TRP A 538 4.59 -10.94 33.94
N ASP A 539 5.86 -10.73 33.63
CA ASP A 539 6.83 -10.04 34.47
C ASP A 539 6.90 -8.56 34.09
N THR A 540 7.60 -7.77 34.91
CA THR A 540 7.72 -6.32 34.70
C THR A 540 8.36 -5.99 33.36
N LYS A 541 9.28 -6.83 32.87
CA LYS A 541 9.97 -6.67 31.58
C LYS A 541 9.02 -6.91 30.41
N THR A 542 8.24 -7.98 30.44
CA THR A 542 7.23 -8.30 29.41
C THR A 542 6.11 -7.27 29.42
N ALA A 543 5.67 -6.82 30.60
CA ALA A 543 4.69 -5.75 30.72
C ALA A 543 5.22 -4.41 30.17
N TYR A 544 6.47 -4.06 30.48
CA TYR A 544 7.15 -2.88 29.94
C TYR A 544 7.32 -2.96 28.42
N MET A 545 7.82 -4.09 27.89
CA MET A 545 7.97 -4.30 26.44
C MET A 545 6.62 -4.23 25.73
N TYR A 546 5.57 -4.81 26.30
CA TYR A 546 4.23 -4.74 25.74
C TYR A 546 3.68 -3.31 25.73
N VAL A 547 3.79 -2.56 26.84
CA VAL A 547 3.34 -1.16 26.93
C VAL A 547 4.15 -0.25 26.00
N SER A 548 5.46 -0.44 25.91
CA SER A 548 6.35 0.30 25.01
C SER A 548 6.02 0.03 23.54
N ASN A 549 5.79 -1.23 23.16
CA ASN A 549 5.38 -1.61 21.80
C ASN A 549 3.98 -1.09 21.45
N LEU A 550 3.03 -1.11 22.40
CA LEU A 550 1.70 -0.53 22.24
C LEU A 550 1.78 0.98 21.98
N ALA A 551 2.63 1.69 22.72
CA ALA A 551 2.80 3.12 22.59
C ALA A 551 3.56 3.50 21.29
N ALA A 552 4.56 2.72 20.88
CA ALA A 552 5.23 2.86 19.59
C ALA A 552 4.28 2.63 18.41
N ALA A 553 3.42 1.61 18.49
CA ALA A 553 2.39 1.34 17.48
C ALA A 553 1.35 2.48 17.41
N ALA A 554 1.01 3.11 18.53
CA ALA A 554 0.17 4.31 18.56
C ALA A 554 0.85 5.50 17.87
N GLY A 555 2.17 5.66 18.04
CA GLY A 555 2.99 6.65 17.32
C GLY A 555 2.96 6.47 15.81
N ILE A 556 3.19 5.25 15.32
CA ILE A 556 3.09 4.91 13.88
C ILE A 556 1.66 5.14 13.36
N ALA A 557 0.65 4.75 14.13
CA ALA A 557 -0.75 4.98 13.78
C ALA A 557 -1.08 6.47 13.67
N ALA A 558 -0.50 7.32 14.53
CA ALA A 558 -0.64 8.77 14.45
C ALA A 558 0.03 9.33 13.19
N ALA A 559 1.22 8.84 12.82
CA ALA A 559 1.92 9.25 11.60
C ALA A 559 1.13 8.89 10.32
N ILE A 560 0.61 7.66 10.25
CA ILE A 560 -0.29 7.23 9.18
C ILE A 560 -1.55 8.10 9.17
N SER A 561 -2.10 8.44 10.34
CA SER A 561 -3.30 9.25 10.44
C SER A 561 -3.11 10.67 9.95
N LEU A 562 -1.94 11.26 10.24
CA LEU A 562 -1.55 12.56 9.72
C LEU A 562 -1.33 12.52 8.19
N ALA A 563 -0.69 11.47 7.67
CA ALA A 563 -0.51 11.29 6.23
C ALA A 563 -1.86 11.18 5.48
N PHE A 564 -2.82 10.44 6.03
CA PHE A 564 -4.19 10.39 5.50
C PHE A 564 -4.91 11.72 5.62
N ALA A 565 -4.78 12.42 6.76
CA ALA A 565 -5.37 13.75 6.95
C ALA A 565 -4.92 14.73 5.87
N VAL A 566 -3.60 14.79 5.61
CA VAL A 566 -3.03 15.64 4.56
C VAL A 566 -3.46 15.19 3.17
N HIS A 567 -3.49 13.88 2.91
CA HIS A 567 -3.93 13.33 1.62
C HIS A 567 -5.38 13.71 1.30
N PHE A 568 -6.29 13.58 2.27
CA PHE A 568 -7.70 13.95 2.11
C PHE A 568 -7.94 15.46 2.13
N TRP A 569 -7.08 16.23 2.81
CA TRP A 569 -7.12 17.69 2.79
C TRP A 569 -6.88 18.24 1.38
N ILE A 570 -5.94 17.63 0.65
CA ILE A 570 -5.50 18.03 -0.69
C ILE A 570 -6.32 17.37 -1.81
N ALA A 571 -6.93 16.22 -1.53
CA ALA A 571 -7.92 15.60 -2.41
C ALA A 571 -9.29 16.31 -2.33
N ALA A 572 -9.30 17.65 -2.28
CA ALA A 572 -10.55 18.39 -2.29
C ALA A 572 -11.24 18.21 -3.65
N SER A 573 -12.56 18.07 -3.57
CA SER A 573 -13.47 18.08 -4.71
C SER A 573 -13.26 19.36 -5.52
N SER A 574 -13.17 19.27 -6.85
CA SER A 574 -13.36 20.46 -7.67
C SER A 574 -14.83 20.87 -7.58
N GLU A 575 -15.14 21.84 -6.72
CA GLU A 575 -16.46 22.50 -6.66
C GLU A 575 -16.72 23.38 -7.89
N VAL A 576 -15.70 23.50 -8.75
CA VAL A 576 -15.70 24.27 -9.99
C VAL A 576 -15.65 23.26 -11.14
N SER A 577 -16.64 23.31 -12.02
CA SER A 577 -16.63 22.68 -13.33
C SER A 577 -15.33 23.07 -14.06
N SER A 578 -14.61 22.06 -14.53
CA SER A 578 -13.42 22.33 -15.32
C SER A 578 -13.53 21.52 -16.59
N GLY A 579 -13.85 22.22 -17.69
CA GLY A 579 -13.84 21.64 -19.03
C GLY A 579 -12.48 21.01 -19.24
N SER A 580 -12.46 19.69 -19.38
CA SER A 580 -11.22 18.95 -19.43
C SER A 580 -11.11 18.30 -20.77
N GLY A 581 -10.21 18.83 -21.62
CA GLY A 581 -9.67 18.04 -22.71
C GLY A 581 -9.23 16.66 -22.20
N PRO A 582 -9.38 15.58 -22.99
CA PRO A 582 -8.93 14.25 -22.60
C PRO A 582 -7.47 14.23 -22.09
N LEU A 583 -6.60 15.07 -22.66
CA LEU A 583 -5.22 15.24 -22.21
C LEU A 583 -5.05 16.10 -20.96
N ASP A 584 -5.88 17.11 -20.76
CA ASP A 584 -5.84 17.90 -19.54
C ASP A 584 -6.35 17.10 -18.36
N LEU A 585 -7.36 16.25 -18.57
CA LEU A 585 -7.79 15.25 -17.61
C LEU A 585 -6.66 14.28 -17.25
N LEU A 586 -5.91 13.79 -18.24
CA LEU A 586 -4.75 12.92 -18.03
C LEU A 586 -3.61 13.63 -17.28
N ARG A 587 -3.33 14.90 -17.62
CA ARG A 587 -2.29 15.71 -16.95
C ARG A 587 -2.69 16.03 -15.51
N ARG A 588 -3.95 16.41 -15.27
CA ARG A 588 -4.47 16.69 -13.92
C ARG A 588 -4.49 15.43 -13.07
N ASP A 589 -4.91 14.28 -13.62
CA ASP A 589 -4.86 13.00 -12.88
C ASP A 589 -3.42 12.56 -12.61
N ARG A 590 -2.48 12.80 -13.53
CA ARG A 590 -1.05 12.58 -13.28
C ARG A 590 -0.56 13.41 -12.10
N THR A 591 -0.80 14.71 -12.12
CA THR A 591 -0.37 15.61 -11.05
C THR A 591 -1.05 15.24 -9.74
N ALA A 592 -2.35 14.93 -9.74
CA ALA A 592 -3.08 14.46 -8.57
C ALA A 592 -2.54 13.16 -7.99
N SER A 593 -2.22 12.20 -8.86
CA SER A 593 -1.66 10.90 -8.47
C SER A 593 -0.28 11.06 -7.87
N LEU A 594 0.61 11.83 -8.51
CA LEU A 594 1.98 12.02 -8.06
C LEU A 594 2.04 12.87 -6.79
N VAL A 595 1.40 14.04 -6.77
CA VAL A 595 1.39 14.92 -5.58
C VAL A 595 0.70 14.23 -4.43
N GLY A 596 -0.45 13.59 -4.65
CA GLY A 596 -1.18 12.88 -3.60
C GLY A 596 -0.39 11.70 -3.02
N ALA A 597 0.34 10.94 -3.84
CA ALA A 597 1.18 9.84 -3.38
C ALA A 597 2.46 10.33 -2.67
N LEU A 598 3.17 11.30 -3.28
CA LEU A 598 4.41 11.86 -2.72
C LEU A 598 4.17 12.60 -1.40
N LEU A 599 3.05 13.32 -1.27
CA LEU A 599 2.70 13.96 0.00
C LEU A 599 2.33 12.95 1.07
N PHE A 600 1.61 11.89 0.72
CA PHE A 600 1.31 10.81 1.66
C PHE A 600 2.60 10.16 2.17
N GLY A 601 3.49 9.75 1.26
CA GLY A 601 4.78 9.18 1.60
C GLY A 601 5.70 10.15 2.35
N GLY A 602 5.78 11.39 1.91
CA GLY A 602 6.62 12.42 2.51
C GLY A 602 6.19 12.77 3.94
N VAL A 603 4.88 12.96 4.17
CA VAL A 603 4.35 13.20 5.53
C VAL A 603 4.62 11.99 6.41
N LEU A 604 4.37 10.77 5.91
CA LEU A 604 4.66 9.55 6.67
C LEU A 604 6.16 9.44 7.00
N GLY A 605 7.05 9.67 6.04
CA GLY A 605 8.50 9.60 6.24
C GLY A 605 9.01 10.64 7.24
N VAL A 606 8.52 11.88 7.18
CA VAL A 606 8.95 12.96 8.10
C VAL A 606 8.39 12.77 9.51
N THR A 607 7.17 12.23 9.64
CA THR A 607 6.47 12.20 10.93
C THR A 607 6.51 10.86 11.64
N ALA A 608 6.86 9.76 10.95
CA ALA A 608 6.96 8.44 11.55
C ALA A 608 8.01 8.36 12.66
N VAL A 609 9.24 8.85 12.43
CA VAL A 609 10.31 8.79 13.45
C VAL A 609 9.95 9.62 14.69
N PRO A 610 9.60 10.92 14.58
CA PRO A 610 9.29 11.72 15.77
C PRO A 610 8.09 11.18 16.56
N LEU A 611 7.04 10.69 15.89
CA LEU A 611 5.86 10.15 16.56
C LEU A 611 6.11 8.76 17.15
N LEU A 612 6.99 7.95 16.56
CA LEU A 612 7.43 6.68 17.16
C LEU A 612 8.23 6.93 18.44
N ILE A 613 9.17 7.89 18.42
CA ILE A 613 9.95 8.28 19.60
C ILE A 613 9.01 8.80 20.70
N LEU A 614 8.10 9.72 20.34
CA LEU A 614 7.11 10.27 21.29
C LEU A 614 6.18 9.19 21.85
N GLY A 615 5.78 8.22 21.02
CA GLY A 615 5.00 7.07 21.45
C GLY A 615 5.76 6.24 22.46
N ARG A 616 7.01 5.86 22.14
CA ARG A 616 7.85 5.04 23.01
C ARG A 616 8.10 5.71 24.37
N THR A 617 8.50 6.97 24.39
CA THR A 617 8.75 7.73 25.63
C THR A 617 7.47 7.96 26.43
N GLY A 618 6.34 8.23 25.77
CA GLY A 618 5.04 8.30 26.41
C GLY A 618 4.61 6.97 27.05
N GLY A 619 4.95 5.84 26.42
CA GLY A 619 4.75 4.50 26.97
C GLY A 619 5.57 4.24 28.22
N GLU A 620 6.83 4.69 28.23
CA GLU A 620 7.71 4.63 29.41
C GLU A 620 7.12 5.45 30.58
N MET A 621 6.70 6.69 30.31
CA MET A 621 6.06 7.55 31.32
C MET A 621 4.73 6.97 31.83
N LEU A 622 3.92 6.39 30.95
CA LEU A 622 2.65 5.77 31.31
C LEU A 622 2.88 4.51 32.17
N PHE A 623 3.87 3.69 31.80
CA PHE A 623 4.24 2.51 32.58
C PHE A 623 4.69 2.91 33.98
N ALA A 624 5.58 3.91 34.10
CA ALA A 624 6.04 4.45 35.38
C ALA A 624 4.89 5.02 36.24
N ALA A 625 3.95 5.74 35.62
CA ALA A 625 2.78 6.28 36.30
C ALA A 625 1.79 5.20 36.78
N LEU A 626 1.65 4.10 36.03
CA LEU A 626 0.76 2.99 36.37
C LEU A 626 1.33 2.05 37.44
N THR A 627 2.65 1.91 37.52
CA THR A 627 3.32 0.98 38.46
C THR A 627 3.73 1.63 39.78
N GLY A 628 3.76 2.97 39.86
CA GLY A 628 4.01 3.70 41.12
C GLY A 628 5.41 3.49 41.70
N TRP A 629 6.42 3.22 40.87
CA TRP A 629 7.80 3.01 41.31
C TRP A 629 8.46 4.32 41.78
N GLU A 630 8.75 4.43 43.08
CA GLU A 630 9.27 5.63 43.78
C GLU A 630 10.72 6.07 43.42
N HIS A 631 11.38 5.50 42.41
CA HIS A 631 12.80 5.77 42.15
C HIS A 631 13.19 6.01 40.67
N GLU A 632 12.30 6.53 39.82
CA GLU A 632 12.67 6.99 38.47
C GLU A 632 12.85 8.52 38.37
N PRO A 633 13.73 8.98 37.44
CA PRO A 633 14.11 10.38 37.34
C PRO A 633 12.94 11.29 36.88
N PRO A 634 12.97 12.59 37.22
CA PRO A 634 11.88 13.51 36.91
C PRO A 634 11.57 13.57 35.40
N PRO A 635 10.34 13.92 34.98
CA PRO A 635 9.91 13.97 33.58
C PRO A 635 10.84 14.76 32.64
N LEU A 636 11.51 15.78 33.18
CA LEU A 636 12.50 16.59 32.46
C LEU A 636 13.78 15.82 32.13
N ASP A 637 14.20 14.89 32.99
CA ASP A 637 15.36 14.02 32.75
C ASP A 637 15.01 12.84 31.83
N LEU A 638 13.77 12.34 31.84
CA LEU A 638 13.27 11.41 30.83
C LEU A 638 13.18 12.06 29.44
N LEU A 639 12.76 13.32 29.37
CA LEU A 639 12.80 14.13 28.14
C LEU A 639 14.25 14.43 27.70
N ALA A 640 15.17 14.67 28.63
CA ALA A 640 16.60 14.84 28.33
C ALA A 640 17.26 13.53 27.86
N LYS A 641 16.89 12.38 28.43
CA LYS A 641 17.34 11.05 27.99
C LYS A 641 16.74 10.66 26.65
N ALA A 642 15.50 11.05 26.38
CA ALA A 642 14.88 10.97 25.06
C ALA A 642 15.55 11.93 24.04
N ALA A 643 16.01 13.10 24.49
CA ALA A 643 16.79 14.03 23.67
C ALA A 643 18.23 13.52 23.43
N ASP A 644 18.86 12.84 24.38
CA ASP A 644 20.11 12.11 24.15
C ASP A 644 19.90 10.88 23.26
N ALA A 645 18.73 10.22 23.34
CA ALA A 645 18.30 9.22 22.37
C ALA A 645 17.95 9.84 21.00
N THR A 646 17.74 11.15 20.89
CA THR A 646 17.72 11.84 19.58
C THR A 646 19.11 12.00 18.95
N ASN A 647 20.20 11.56 19.60
CA ASN A 647 21.45 11.25 18.88
C ASN A 647 21.30 10.11 17.85
N VAL A 648 20.10 9.54 17.68
CA VAL A 648 19.65 8.86 16.44
C VAL A 648 19.89 9.72 15.17
N PHE A 649 20.09 11.04 15.28
CA PHE A 649 20.57 11.86 14.16
C PHE A 649 22.06 11.70 13.82
N GLU A 650 22.91 11.17 14.71
CA GLU A 650 24.27 10.68 14.34
C GLU A 650 24.17 9.32 13.60
N GLU A 651 23.13 8.54 13.88
CA GLU A 651 22.68 7.38 13.11
C GLU A 651 21.64 7.74 12.03
N ALA A 652 21.68 8.95 11.47
CA ALA A 652 20.73 9.43 10.45
C ALA A 652 20.44 8.43 9.31
N PRO A 653 21.40 7.63 8.79
CA PRO A 653 21.12 6.60 7.79
C PRO A 653 20.13 5.52 8.28
N LEU A 654 20.17 5.12 9.56
CA LEU A 654 19.33 4.08 10.16
C LEU A 654 17.86 4.51 10.28
N ALA A 655 17.63 5.71 10.83
CA ALA A 655 16.28 6.27 10.96
C ALA A 655 15.64 6.55 9.59
N PHE A 656 16.46 6.96 8.61
CA PHE A 656 16.03 7.10 7.23
C PHE A 656 15.64 5.76 6.60
N ALA A 657 16.45 4.71 6.72
CA ALA A 657 16.17 3.42 6.09
C ALA A 657 14.88 2.75 6.59
N THR A 658 14.67 2.76 7.91
CA THR A 658 13.53 2.11 8.59
C THR A 658 12.19 2.82 8.34
N THR A 659 12.20 4.11 7.99
CA THR A 659 10.96 4.89 7.77
C THR A 659 10.72 5.28 6.30
N LEU A 660 11.77 5.54 5.53
CA LEU A 660 11.67 5.89 4.12
C LEU A 660 11.17 4.71 3.27
N LEU A 661 11.60 3.48 3.57
CA LEU A 661 11.22 2.31 2.79
C LEU A 661 9.74 1.95 2.94
N PRO A 662 9.15 1.89 4.16
CA PRO A 662 7.70 1.80 4.33
C PRO A 662 6.94 2.98 3.73
N ALA A 663 7.47 4.21 3.83
CA ALA A 663 6.87 5.38 3.20
C ALA A 663 6.85 5.29 1.67
N LEU A 664 7.90 4.73 1.06
CA LEU A 664 7.98 4.48 -0.37
C LEU A 664 6.99 3.40 -0.81
N VAL A 665 6.88 2.29 -0.06
CA VAL A 665 5.88 1.25 -0.31
C VAL A 665 4.47 1.86 -0.23
N CYS A 666 4.16 2.62 0.81
CA CYS A 666 2.90 3.36 0.95
C CYS A 666 2.63 4.33 -0.22
N THR A 667 3.65 5.04 -0.70
CA THR A 667 3.56 5.90 -1.90
C THR A 667 3.13 5.09 -3.12
N VAL A 668 3.77 3.94 -3.34
CA VAL A 668 3.45 3.04 -4.46
C VAL A 668 2.03 2.47 -4.31
N LEU A 669 1.61 2.11 -3.10
CA LEU A 669 0.26 1.62 -2.83
C LEU A 669 -0.80 2.67 -3.19
N VAL A 670 -0.60 3.93 -2.81
CA VAL A 670 -1.49 5.02 -3.23
C VAL A 670 -1.49 5.16 -4.75
N LEU A 671 -0.33 5.10 -5.40
CA LEU A 671 -0.19 5.26 -6.86
C LEU A 671 -0.87 4.12 -7.64
N VAL A 672 -0.82 2.88 -7.13
CA VAL A 672 -1.44 1.68 -7.73
C VAL A 672 -2.97 1.74 -7.75
N THR A 673 -3.56 2.55 -6.86
CA THR A 673 -5.02 2.82 -6.88
C THR A 673 -5.44 3.84 -7.95
N ARG A 674 -4.49 4.52 -8.61
CA ARG A 674 -4.78 5.64 -9.52
C ARG A 674 -4.93 5.19 -10.97
N ALA A 675 -5.86 5.83 -11.68
CA ALA A 675 -6.15 5.54 -13.09
C ALA A 675 -4.92 5.80 -14.00
N TRP A 676 -4.20 6.90 -13.76
CA TRP A 676 -3.00 7.25 -14.53
C TRP A 676 -1.94 6.15 -14.54
N LEU A 677 -1.58 5.57 -13.38
CA LEU A 677 -0.52 4.55 -13.33
C LEU A 677 -0.92 3.29 -14.10
N ARG A 678 -2.16 2.81 -13.88
CA ARG A 678 -2.70 1.64 -14.59
C ARG A 678 -2.71 1.86 -16.10
N PHE A 679 -3.14 3.04 -16.55
CA PHE A 679 -3.08 3.41 -17.96
C PHE A 679 -1.66 3.46 -18.50
N ARG A 680 -0.69 4.03 -17.77
CA ARG A 680 0.72 4.08 -18.20
C ARG A 680 1.34 2.70 -18.34
N LEU A 681 1.03 1.77 -17.44
CA LEU A 681 1.48 0.37 -17.54
C LEU A 681 0.88 -0.31 -18.78
N ALA A 682 -0.44 -0.17 -18.99
CA ALA A 682 -1.11 -0.74 -20.16
C ALA A 682 -0.54 -0.16 -21.46
N HIS A 683 -0.36 1.16 -21.51
CA HIS A 683 0.20 1.87 -22.65
C HIS A 683 1.65 1.46 -22.93
N ALA A 684 2.49 1.31 -21.90
CA ALA A 684 3.88 0.86 -22.08
C ALA A 684 3.94 -0.55 -22.71
N VAL A 685 3.09 -1.48 -22.26
CA VAL A 685 3.00 -2.83 -22.85
C VAL A 685 2.58 -2.77 -24.32
N LEU A 686 1.64 -1.90 -24.68
CA LEU A 686 1.18 -1.73 -26.07
C LEU A 686 2.23 -1.05 -26.95
N ALA A 687 2.98 -0.09 -26.40
CA ALA A 687 4.07 0.59 -27.10
C ALA A 687 5.25 -0.37 -27.38
N VAL A 688 5.62 -1.21 -26.41
CA VAL A 688 6.64 -2.26 -26.60
C VAL A 688 6.21 -3.28 -27.67
N ARG A 689 4.90 -3.55 -27.80
CA ARG A 689 4.35 -4.42 -28.84
C ARG A 689 4.19 -3.73 -30.20
N GLY A 690 4.52 -2.45 -30.33
CA GLY A 690 4.33 -1.67 -31.56
C GLY A 690 2.87 -1.43 -31.95
N GLN A 691 1.93 -1.59 -31.02
CA GLN A 691 0.48 -1.41 -31.26
C GLN A 691 0.00 0.03 -31.04
N LEU A 692 0.74 0.82 -30.26
CA LEU A 692 0.50 2.25 -30.02
C LEU A 692 1.85 2.99 -29.97
N PRO A 693 1.90 4.30 -30.25
CA PRO A 693 3.14 5.06 -30.20
C PRO A 693 3.53 5.41 -28.76
N TRP A 694 4.83 5.46 -28.46
CA TRP A 694 5.35 5.93 -27.16
C TRP A 694 4.85 7.33 -26.76
N ARG A 695 4.59 8.19 -27.75
CA ARG A 695 4.04 9.55 -27.59
C ARG A 695 2.55 9.63 -27.95
N LEU A 696 1.72 8.71 -27.45
CA LEU A 696 0.28 8.65 -27.71
C LEU A 696 -0.47 9.98 -27.58
N SER A 697 -0.17 10.80 -26.56
CA SER A 697 -0.84 12.09 -26.41
C SER A 697 -0.58 13.05 -27.58
N GLY A 698 0.66 13.08 -28.09
CA GLY A 698 1.02 13.89 -29.25
C GLY A 698 0.31 13.38 -30.50
N PHE A 699 0.30 12.06 -30.67
CA PHE A 699 -0.41 11.41 -31.78
C PHE A 699 -1.92 11.69 -31.80
N LEU A 700 -2.59 11.64 -30.64
CA LEU A 700 -4.03 11.91 -30.56
C LEU A 700 -4.37 13.38 -30.84
N VAL A 701 -3.52 14.32 -30.41
CA VAL A 701 -3.66 15.75 -30.75
C VAL A 701 -3.44 15.95 -32.24
N GLU A 702 -2.39 15.37 -32.80
CA GLU A 702 -2.12 15.44 -34.23
C GLU A 702 -3.28 14.87 -35.06
N ALA A 703 -3.80 13.70 -34.69
CA ALA A 703 -4.95 13.10 -35.36
C ALA A 703 -6.23 13.94 -35.22
N ARG A 704 -6.39 14.67 -34.11
CA ARG A 704 -7.48 15.65 -33.93
C ARG A 704 -7.28 16.88 -34.81
N ASP A 705 -6.09 17.46 -34.82
CA ASP A 705 -5.77 18.67 -35.59
C ASP A 705 -5.86 18.38 -37.10
N ARG A 706 -5.49 17.16 -37.51
CA ARG A 706 -5.71 16.58 -38.86
C ARG A 706 -7.15 16.12 -39.11
N GLN A 707 -8.09 16.42 -38.21
CA GLN A 707 -9.53 16.22 -38.38
C GLN A 707 -10.00 14.74 -38.46
N LEU A 708 -9.17 13.76 -38.11
CA LEU A 708 -9.51 12.33 -38.08
C LEU A 708 -10.24 11.93 -36.79
N LEU A 709 -9.84 12.56 -35.67
CA LEU A 709 -10.48 12.43 -34.37
C LEU A 709 -11.18 13.75 -33.98
N ARG A 710 -12.24 13.66 -33.20
CA ARG A 710 -12.89 14.79 -32.52
C ARG A 710 -12.83 14.60 -31.01
N GLN A 711 -12.94 15.70 -30.27
CA GLN A 711 -13.09 15.63 -28.82
C GLN A 711 -14.57 15.51 -28.46
N SER A 712 -14.90 14.53 -27.62
CA SER A 712 -16.24 14.34 -27.04
C SER A 712 -16.09 14.39 -25.53
N ALA A 713 -16.39 15.55 -24.93
CA ALA A 713 -16.15 15.83 -23.51
C ALA A 713 -14.70 15.49 -23.08
N SER A 714 -14.53 14.47 -22.21
CA SER A 714 -13.24 14.01 -21.68
C SER A 714 -12.63 12.82 -22.44
N ALA A 715 -13.17 12.49 -23.63
CA ALA A 715 -12.72 11.39 -24.48
C ALA A 715 -12.45 11.84 -25.93
N TYR A 716 -11.76 10.99 -26.69
CA TYR A 716 -11.63 11.15 -28.15
C TYR A 716 -12.60 10.24 -28.88
N GLN A 717 -13.18 10.70 -29.98
CA GLN A 717 -14.04 9.89 -30.84
C GLN A 717 -13.54 9.99 -32.28
N PHE A 718 -13.69 8.94 -33.08
CA PHE A 718 -13.47 9.06 -34.53
C PHE A 718 -14.45 10.07 -35.11
N ARG A 719 -13.96 11.03 -35.89
CA ARG A 719 -14.83 12.02 -36.53
C ARG A 719 -15.78 11.34 -37.52
N HIS A 720 -15.27 10.31 -38.20
CA HIS A 720 -16.00 9.55 -39.20
C HIS A 720 -16.23 8.12 -38.69
N VAL A 721 -17.49 7.79 -38.35
CA VAL A 721 -17.86 6.44 -37.93
C VAL A 721 -17.54 5.41 -39.02
N ARG A 722 -17.73 5.77 -40.30
CA ARG A 722 -17.34 4.90 -41.42
C ARG A 722 -15.84 4.62 -41.49
N LEU A 723 -14.99 5.61 -41.17
CA LEU A 723 -13.54 5.39 -41.08
C LEU A 723 -13.22 4.38 -39.97
N GLN A 724 -13.84 4.53 -38.79
CA GLN A 724 -13.67 3.58 -37.68
C GLN A 724 -14.09 2.16 -38.09
N GLU A 725 -15.28 2.01 -38.68
CA GLU A 725 -15.79 0.70 -39.10
C GLU A 725 -14.93 0.07 -40.20
N ARG A 726 -14.50 0.85 -41.19
CA ARG A 726 -13.66 0.39 -42.29
C ARG A 726 -12.28 -0.08 -41.80
N LEU A 727 -11.63 0.69 -40.93
CA LEU A 727 -10.37 0.29 -40.30
C LEU A 727 -10.54 -0.98 -39.43
N ALA A 728 -11.58 -1.06 -38.61
CA ALA A 728 -11.86 -2.25 -37.80
C ALA A 728 -12.15 -3.49 -38.65
N ASN A 729 -12.91 -3.33 -39.75
CA ASN A 729 -13.27 -4.41 -40.66
C ASN A 729 -12.08 -4.92 -41.48
N ARG A 730 -11.16 -4.04 -41.92
CA ARG A 730 -9.92 -4.44 -42.60
C ARG A 730 -9.11 -5.42 -41.74
N GLN A 731 -8.89 -5.09 -40.46
CA GLN A 731 -8.13 -5.96 -39.58
C GLN A 731 -8.86 -7.26 -39.21
N LEU A 732 -10.18 -7.23 -39.05
CA LEU A 732 -10.98 -8.44 -38.85
C LEU A 732 -11.01 -9.35 -40.09
N ALA A 733 -10.91 -8.79 -41.30
CA ALA A 733 -10.77 -9.55 -42.54
C ALA A 733 -9.38 -10.16 -42.68
N GLU A 734 -8.32 -9.45 -42.29
CA GLU A 734 -6.95 -9.97 -42.24
C GLU A 734 -6.79 -11.09 -41.21
N ASP A 735 -7.38 -10.96 -40.01
CA ASP A 735 -7.36 -11.99 -38.96
C ASP A 735 -8.14 -13.27 -39.36
N ARG A 736 -9.01 -13.20 -40.39
CA ARG A 736 -9.69 -14.37 -40.98
C ARG A 736 -8.82 -15.17 -41.95
N THR A 737 -7.64 -14.66 -42.32
CA THR A 737 -6.63 -15.48 -43.01
C THR A 737 -5.95 -16.40 -41.99
N PRO A 738 -5.97 -17.74 -42.19
CA PRO A 738 -5.42 -18.67 -41.21
C PRO A 738 -3.90 -18.53 -41.14
N ARG A 739 -3.40 -17.77 -40.17
CA ARG A 739 -1.99 -17.86 -39.76
C ARG A 739 -1.75 -19.21 -39.06
N PRO A 740 -0.70 -19.97 -39.41
CA PRO A 740 -0.34 -21.17 -38.69
C PRO A 740 -0.04 -20.78 -37.23
N ARG A 741 -0.90 -21.24 -36.32
CA ARG A 741 -0.68 -21.09 -34.89
C ARG A 741 0.51 -21.96 -34.52
N ALA A 742 1.58 -21.35 -34.02
CA ALA A 742 2.59 -22.08 -33.27
C ALA A 742 1.89 -22.76 -32.08
N GLU A 743 1.90 -24.09 -32.11
CA GLU A 743 1.40 -24.93 -31.02
C GLU A 743 2.20 -24.65 -29.75
N VAL A 744 1.52 -24.18 -28.70
CA VAL A 744 2.00 -24.39 -27.33
C VAL A 744 0.97 -25.23 -26.59
N ALA A 745 1.39 -26.48 -26.45
CA ALA A 745 0.87 -27.62 -25.72
C ALA A 745 -0.21 -27.40 -24.66
N ARG A 746 -1.18 -28.33 -24.69
CA ARG A 746 -2.17 -28.59 -23.65
C ARG A 746 -1.68 -29.73 -22.74
N ARG A 747 -1.99 -29.60 -21.44
CA ARG A 747 -1.98 -30.57 -20.30
C ARG A 747 -0.83 -30.32 -19.31
N ARG A 748 -1.04 -30.31 -17.99
CA ARG A 748 -1.99 -31.09 -17.15
C ARG A 748 -2.56 -30.29 -15.97
N ARG A 749 -3.78 -30.67 -15.59
CA ARG A 749 -4.37 -30.45 -14.26
C ARG A 749 -3.88 -31.53 -13.27
N THR A 750 -3.76 -31.10 -12.02
CA THR A 750 -3.82 -31.85 -10.74
C THR A 750 -2.77 -32.94 -10.46
N ARG A 751 -1.94 -32.70 -9.44
CA ARG A 751 -1.80 -33.52 -8.21
C ARG A 751 -0.80 -32.84 -7.25
N ALA A 752 -1.33 -31.97 -6.39
CA ALA A 752 -0.71 -31.63 -5.12
C ALA A 752 -1.30 -32.60 -4.09
N ALA A 753 -0.63 -33.72 -3.93
CA ALA A 753 -0.84 -34.70 -2.88
C ALA A 753 0.47 -35.44 -2.77
N LEU A 754 1.22 -35.14 -1.71
CA LEU A 754 2.19 -35.99 -0.99
C LEU A 754 3.34 -35.12 -0.41
N ALA A 755 3.10 -34.48 0.72
CA ALA A 755 4.14 -34.05 1.65
C ALA A 755 3.53 -33.85 3.05
N THR A 756 2.66 -34.78 3.44
CA THR A 756 1.87 -34.70 4.68
C THR A 756 1.98 -36.00 5.49
N ALA A 757 2.99 -36.83 5.22
CA ALA A 757 2.98 -38.21 5.70
C ALA A 757 4.21 -38.66 6.51
N VAL A 758 5.20 -37.81 6.80
CA VAL A 758 6.42 -38.33 7.47
C VAL A 758 6.89 -37.54 8.69
N LEU A 759 6.34 -36.37 9.02
CA LEU A 759 6.73 -35.64 10.23
C LEU A 759 5.64 -35.72 11.31
N LEU A 760 5.20 -36.95 11.60
CA LEU A 760 4.11 -37.26 12.52
C LEU A 760 4.52 -38.43 13.43
N ALA A 761 5.53 -38.23 14.30
CA ALA A 761 5.91 -39.26 15.27
C ALA A 761 6.63 -38.79 16.57
N GLY A 762 7.12 -37.54 16.69
CA GLY A 762 8.09 -37.20 17.76
C GLY A 762 7.53 -36.74 19.11
N PHE A 763 6.45 -35.97 19.15
CA PHE A 763 6.23 -35.06 20.29
C PHE A 763 5.39 -35.60 21.47
N LEU A 764 4.82 -36.79 21.39
CA LEU A 764 3.75 -37.20 22.33
C LEU A 764 4.20 -37.62 23.75
N VAL A 765 5.45 -37.45 24.16
CA VAL A 765 5.95 -38.06 25.42
C VAL A 765 6.28 -37.08 26.56
N VAL A 766 6.51 -35.78 26.32
CA VAL A 766 7.27 -34.98 27.33
C VAL A 766 6.42 -34.10 28.26
N ARG A 767 5.13 -33.84 27.98
CA ARG A 767 4.31 -32.93 28.81
C ARG A 767 3.88 -33.47 30.19
N ALA A 768 4.32 -34.65 30.61
CA ALA A 768 3.88 -35.24 31.89
C ALA A 768 4.71 -34.80 33.11
N THR A 769 5.76 -34.00 32.95
CA THR A 769 6.70 -33.71 34.04
C THR A 769 7.23 -32.29 33.94
N LEU A 770 6.96 -31.41 34.92
CA LEU A 770 7.92 -30.47 35.57
C LEU A 770 7.18 -29.45 36.49
N PRO A 771 7.85 -28.93 37.55
CA PRO A 771 7.24 -28.53 38.83
C PRO A 771 7.31 -27.01 39.13
N PRO A 772 6.65 -26.54 40.21
CA PRO A 772 6.55 -25.11 40.59
C PRO A 772 7.82 -24.49 41.24
N ASP A 773 7.97 -23.16 41.14
CA ASP A 773 9.07 -22.34 41.69
C ASP A 773 8.87 -21.97 43.18
N THR A 774 9.96 -21.91 43.96
CA THR A 774 10.00 -21.78 45.42
C THR A 774 11.02 -20.73 45.95
N SER A 775 11.46 -19.77 45.14
CA SER A 775 12.40 -18.71 45.57
C SER A 775 11.77 -17.67 46.51
N HIS A 776 12.56 -17.07 47.42
CA HIS A 776 12.05 -16.08 48.39
C HIS A 776 12.48 -14.62 48.10
N ALA A 777 13.52 -14.41 47.29
CA ALA A 777 13.97 -13.08 46.84
C ALA A 777 14.70 -13.16 45.49
N ALA A 778 14.66 -12.09 44.70
CA ALA A 778 15.34 -11.98 43.40
C ALA A 778 15.97 -10.60 43.21
N MET A 779 17.17 -10.53 42.61
CA MET A 779 17.98 -9.32 42.47
C MET A 779 18.45 -9.17 41.01
N ALA A 780 18.25 -7.99 40.41
CA ALA A 780 18.70 -7.69 39.04
C ALA A 780 20.21 -7.38 39.03
N THR A 781 21.01 -8.43 39.08
CA THR A 781 22.46 -8.32 39.24
C THR A 781 23.19 -8.04 37.94
N GLY A 782 22.62 -8.25 36.75
CA GLY A 782 23.36 -8.28 35.47
C GLY A 782 24.25 -9.53 35.36
N ASP A 783 25.12 -9.59 34.35
CA ASP A 783 26.06 -10.71 34.18
C ASP A 783 27.04 -10.76 35.34
N VAL A 784 26.98 -11.83 36.14
CA VAL A 784 27.78 -12.00 37.35
C VAL A 784 28.99 -12.88 37.07
N ASP A 785 30.18 -12.29 37.10
CA ASP A 785 31.46 -13.00 36.93
C ASP A 785 31.82 -13.84 38.16
N ALA A 786 31.50 -13.33 39.35
CA ALA A 786 31.72 -14.01 40.62
C ALA A 786 30.77 -13.51 41.71
N MET A 787 30.41 -14.39 42.64
CA MET A 787 29.54 -14.08 43.78
C MET A 787 29.99 -14.76 45.07
N VAL A 788 29.73 -14.11 46.22
CA VAL A 788 29.97 -14.72 47.53
C VAL A 788 29.05 -14.14 48.60
N PHE A 789 28.57 -14.99 49.51
CA PHE A 789 27.83 -14.59 50.70
C PHE A 789 28.76 -14.07 51.79
N SER A 790 28.31 -13.06 52.54
CA SER A 790 28.94 -12.67 53.80
C SER A 790 28.62 -13.66 54.91
N PRO A 791 29.45 -13.74 55.97
CA PRO A 791 29.08 -14.41 57.21
C PRO A 791 27.68 -13.98 57.69
N PRO A 792 26.94 -14.86 58.39
CA PRO A 792 25.53 -14.65 58.72
C PRO A 792 25.24 -13.33 59.45
N GLU A 793 26.21 -12.79 60.19
CA GLU A 793 26.15 -11.52 60.93
C GLU A 793 26.03 -10.26 60.03
N HIS A 794 26.40 -10.37 58.75
CA HIS A 794 26.52 -9.23 57.84
C HIS A 794 25.41 -9.13 56.78
N HIS A 795 24.60 -10.18 56.58
CA HIS A 795 23.46 -10.22 55.65
C HIS A 795 23.72 -9.63 54.24
N THR A 796 24.93 -9.76 53.71
CA THR A 796 25.35 -9.12 52.45
C THR A 796 25.74 -10.18 51.40
N LEU A 797 25.29 -10.03 50.16
CA LEU A 797 25.81 -10.75 48.99
C LEU A 797 26.71 -9.80 48.20
N LEU A 798 27.92 -10.24 47.85
CA LEU A 798 28.81 -9.51 46.96
C LEU A 798 28.74 -10.11 45.56
N THR A 799 28.54 -9.28 44.55
CA THR A 799 28.64 -9.69 43.14
C THR A 799 29.70 -8.84 42.44
N LEU A 800 30.37 -9.43 41.45
CA LEU A 800 31.33 -8.75 40.60
C LEU A 800 30.87 -8.87 39.15
N ASN A 801 30.68 -7.72 38.51
CA ASN A 801 30.17 -7.65 37.14
C ASN A 801 31.05 -6.68 36.35
N ASN A 802 31.75 -7.16 35.32
CA ASN A 802 32.58 -6.33 34.44
C ASN A 802 33.53 -5.40 35.20
N GLY A 803 34.19 -5.92 36.25
CA GLY A 803 35.15 -5.17 37.09
C GLY A 803 34.51 -4.21 38.11
N THR A 804 33.19 -4.22 38.26
CA THR A 804 32.46 -3.46 39.28
C THR A 804 31.96 -4.37 40.40
N LEU A 805 32.43 -4.13 41.61
CA LEU A 805 31.99 -4.86 42.80
C LEU A 805 30.75 -4.21 43.38
N ARG A 806 29.65 -4.96 43.51
CA ARG A 806 28.37 -4.52 44.06
C ARG A 806 28.04 -5.28 45.34
N ARG A 807 27.34 -4.63 46.26
CA ARG A 807 26.90 -5.19 47.54
C ARG A 807 25.39 -5.20 47.61
N TRP A 808 24.80 -6.30 48.02
CA TRP A 808 23.35 -6.49 48.08
C TRP A 808 22.95 -6.93 49.49
N ASP A 809 21.92 -6.31 50.09
CA ASP A 809 21.33 -6.84 51.33
C ASP A 809 20.49 -8.07 51.00
N THR A 810 20.84 -9.21 51.58
CA THR A 810 20.20 -10.52 51.32
C THR A 810 18.78 -10.63 51.84
N ARG A 811 18.32 -9.72 52.70
CA ARG A 811 16.94 -9.70 53.25
C ARG A 811 16.00 -8.85 52.41
N THR A 812 16.53 -7.79 51.78
CA THR A 812 15.71 -6.82 51.03
C THR A 812 15.94 -6.88 49.51
N GLY A 813 17.04 -7.50 49.07
CA GLY A 813 17.46 -7.54 47.66
C GLY A 813 18.01 -6.20 47.14
N VAL A 814 18.24 -5.21 48.00
CA VAL A 814 18.64 -3.84 47.61
C VAL A 814 20.17 -3.69 47.57
N GLU A 815 20.68 -2.96 46.57
CA GLU A 815 22.10 -2.62 46.47
C GLU A 815 22.50 -1.62 47.58
N THR A 816 23.46 -1.99 48.44
CA THR A 816 23.96 -1.16 49.56
C THR A 816 25.23 -0.39 49.20
N GLY A 817 25.82 -0.63 48.03
CA GLY A 817 26.88 0.18 47.45
C GLY A 817 27.73 -0.56 46.43
N SER A 818 28.46 0.20 45.62
CA SER A 818 29.34 -0.33 44.57
C SER A 818 30.70 0.38 44.52
N ALA A 819 31.71 -0.34 44.00
CA ALA A 819 33.05 0.17 43.79
C ALA A 819 33.66 -0.41 42.50
N ARG A 820 34.09 0.46 41.58
CA ARG A 820 34.82 0.05 40.38
C ARG A 820 36.29 -0.21 40.72
N LEU A 821 36.82 -1.34 40.28
CA LEU A 821 38.21 -1.71 40.56
C LEU A 821 39.17 -0.99 39.59
N PRO A 822 40.42 -0.67 40.00
CA PRO A 822 41.37 0.07 39.16
C PRO A 822 42.01 -0.75 38.02
N VAL A 823 41.77 -2.06 37.93
CA VAL A 823 42.43 -3.00 36.99
C VAL A 823 41.62 -3.22 35.69
N VAL A 824 40.64 -2.35 35.41
CA VAL A 824 39.60 -2.53 34.37
C VAL A 824 40.14 -2.73 32.95
N ASP A 825 41.32 -2.19 32.60
CA ASP A 825 41.84 -2.27 31.22
C ASP A 825 42.63 -3.56 30.89
N ALA A 826 42.75 -4.51 31.82
CA ALA A 826 43.56 -5.73 31.62
C ALA A 826 42.90 -7.04 32.12
N MET A 827 41.57 -7.06 32.27
CA MET A 827 40.85 -8.29 32.61
C MET A 827 40.67 -9.16 31.36
N SER A 828 41.43 -10.25 31.26
CA SER A 828 41.16 -11.32 30.30
C SER A 828 40.93 -12.67 30.99
N VAL A 829 40.73 -12.71 32.32
CA VAL A 829 40.52 -13.95 33.08
C VAL A 829 39.61 -13.73 34.31
N GLU A 830 38.79 -14.76 34.58
CA GLU A 830 37.76 -14.91 35.63
C GLU A 830 38.24 -14.48 37.05
N PRO A 831 37.53 -13.54 37.70
CA PRO A 831 37.81 -13.15 39.08
C PRO A 831 37.26 -14.16 40.12
N ARG A 832 37.89 -14.27 41.29
CA ARG A 832 37.43 -15.15 42.39
C ARG A 832 37.18 -14.35 43.67
N LEU A 833 35.98 -14.51 44.24
CA LEU A 833 35.57 -13.94 45.53
C LEU A 833 35.52 -15.04 46.60
N VAL A 834 36.10 -14.77 47.76
CA VAL A 834 36.10 -15.68 48.92
C VAL A 834 35.73 -14.90 50.16
N ALA A 835 34.79 -15.41 50.97
CA ALA A 835 34.38 -14.76 52.20
C ALA A 835 35.39 -15.01 53.33
N ARG A 836 35.62 -14.02 54.19
CA ARG A 836 36.22 -14.20 55.53
C ARG A 836 35.36 -13.51 56.57
N ARG A 837 35.58 -13.85 57.84
CA ARG A 837 34.88 -13.22 58.98
C ARG A 837 34.87 -11.69 58.90
N ASP A 838 36.02 -11.08 58.62
CA ASP A 838 36.15 -9.61 58.69
C ASP A 838 36.05 -8.90 57.32
N ALA A 839 36.25 -9.62 56.19
CA ALA A 839 36.23 -9.07 54.83
C ALA A 839 36.09 -10.17 53.76
N ALA A 840 35.65 -9.85 52.56
CA ALA A 840 35.85 -10.72 51.40
C ALA A 840 37.25 -10.51 50.80
N LEU A 841 37.85 -11.57 50.27
CA LEU A 841 39.09 -11.52 49.50
C LEU A 841 38.76 -11.72 48.03
N LEU A 842 39.18 -10.77 47.19
CA LEU A 842 39.06 -10.84 45.74
C LEU A 842 40.44 -11.09 45.14
N ILE A 843 40.58 -12.12 44.30
CA ILE A 843 41.79 -12.38 43.53
C ILE A 843 41.48 -12.13 42.05
N VAL A 844 42.30 -11.28 41.42
CA VAL A 844 42.16 -10.91 40.00
C VAL A 844 43.45 -11.22 39.26
N ARG A 845 43.32 -11.81 38.06
CA ARG A 845 44.45 -12.11 37.18
C ARG A 845 44.57 -11.04 36.09
N SER A 846 45.75 -10.44 35.98
CA SER A 846 46.13 -9.62 34.82
C SER A 846 46.78 -10.50 33.74
N ALA A 847 46.42 -10.29 32.48
CA ALA A 847 47.07 -10.95 31.33
C ALA A 847 48.54 -10.56 31.16
N ARG A 848 48.96 -9.40 31.69
CA ARG A 848 50.28 -8.79 31.42
C ARG A 848 51.32 -8.98 32.52
N GLN A 849 50.94 -9.45 33.72
CA GLN A 849 51.87 -9.61 34.84
C GLN A 849 51.91 -11.05 35.36
N THR A 850 53.12 -11.62 35.45
CA THR A 850 53.38 -12.90 36.13
C THR A 850 53.34 -12.73 37.65
N GLY A 851 52.14 -12.81 38.22
CA GLY A 851 51.89 -12.82 39.66
C GLY A 851 50.65 -12.02 40.02
N GLY A 852 49.48 -12.66 40.03
CA GLY A 852 48.16 -12.03 40.22
C GLY A 852 48.06 -11.07 41.41
N GLU A 853 47.05 -10.20 41.36
CA GLU A 853 46.75 -9.21 42.39
C GLU A 853 45.62 -9.70 43.30
N SER A 854 45.74 -9.44 44.59
CA SER A 854 44.71 -9.70 45.58
C SER A 854 44.24 -8.40 46.25
N PHE A 855 42.93 -8.30 46.44
CA PHE A 855 42.26 -7.19 47.10
C PHE A 855 41.52 -7.70 48.33
N VAL A 856 41.70 -7.03 49.46
CA VAL A 856 40.82 -7.19 50.62
C VAL A 856 39.65 -6.23 50.46
N VAL A 857 38.46 -6.80 50.40
CA VAL A 857 37.17 -6.13 50.22
C VAL A 857 36.42 -6.19 51.55
N PRO A 858 36.52 -5.17 52.41
CA PRO A 858 35.77 -5.19 53.67
C PRO A 858 34.26 -5.21 53.39
N TRP A 859 33.51 -5.93 54.23
CA TRP A 859 32.04 -6.01 54.15
C TRP A 859 31.40 -4.61 54.21
N LYS A 860 32.08 -3.67 54.89
CA LYS A 860 31.79 -2.23 54.90
C LYS A 860 33.06 -1.44 54.57
N GLY A 861 33.08 -0.70 53.46
CA GLY A 861 34.21 0.17 53.07
C GLY A 861 34.67 0.03 51.61
N LYS A 862 35.83 0.60 51.26
CA LYS A 862 36.40 0.49 49.90
C LYS A 862 37.41 -0.68 49.80
N PRO A 863 37.50 -1.38 48.66
CA PRO A 863 38.49 -2.43 48.45
C PRO A 863 39.92 -1.86 48.52
N ARG A 864 40.86 -2.63 49.08
CA ARG A 864 42.28 -2.25 49.21
C ARG A 864 43.17 -3.36 48.67
N PRO A 865 44.22 -3.05 47.88
CA PRO A 865 45.18 -4.06 47.44
C PRO A 865 45.96 -4.63 48.63
N ASP A 866 46.13 -5.95 48.66
CA ASP A 866 46.89 -6.66 49.69
C ASP A 866 47.75 -7.73 49.02
N SER A 867 49.06 -7.49 48.92
CA SER A 867 50.00 -8.42 48.30
C SER A 867 50.60 -9.44 49.27
N SER A 868 50.39 -9.26 50.58
CA SER A 868 50.98 -10.10 51.63
C SER A 868 50.41 -11.52 51.60
N PHE A 869 49.14 -11.65 51.22
CA PHE A 869 48.43 -12.92 51.23
C PHE A 869 48.96 -13.94 50.21
N LEU A 870 49.45 -13.47 49.05
CA LEU A 870 50.04 -14.36 48.02
C LEU A 870 51.53 -14.66 48.28
N GLU A 871 52.17 -14.05 49.29
CA GLU A 871 53.58 -14.32 49.59
C GLU A 871 53.91 -15.80 49.90
N PRO A 872 53.11 -16.54 50.69
CA PRO A 872 53.41 -17.94 50.99
C PRO A 872 53.41 -18.80 49.73
N ALA A 873 52.49 -18.56 48.78
CA ALA A 873 52.47 -19.21 47.47
C ALA A 873 53.70 -18.82 46.63
N ARG A 874 54.10 -17.54 46.64
CA ARG A 874 55.34 -17.07 45.98
C ARG A 874 56.61 -17.68 46.56
N LYS A 875 56.60 -18.16 47.82
CA LYS A 875 57.73 -18.78 48.52
C LYS A 875 57.86 -20.30 48.30
N VAL A 876 56.91 -20.97 47.61
CA VAL A 876 57.01 -22.39 47.20
C VAL A 876 58.05 -22.58 46.04
N LYS A 877 58.63 -21.48 45.56
CA LYS A 877 59.32 -21.27 44.28
C LYS A 877 60.80 -21.71 44.17
N ARG A 878 61.22 -22.86 44.69
CA ARG A 878 62.58 -23.39 44.40
C ARG A 878 62.54 -24.89 44.07
N GLY A 879 62.14 -25.24 42.84
CA GLY A 879 62.45 -26.57 42.30
C GLY A 879 61.54 -27.13 41.21
N THR A 880 60.32 -26.62 41.01
CA THR A 880 59.36 -27.20 40.05
C THR A 880 58.87 -26.15 39.03
N ARG A 881 58.73 -26.56 37.76
CA ARG A 881 58.14 -25.75 36.67
C ARG A 881 56.63 -25.65 36.87
N PHE A 882 56.16 -24.83 37.80
CA PHE A 882 54.74 -24.47 37.87
C PHE A 882 54.59 -22.96 37.97
N ALA A 883 53.70 -22.39 37.15
CA ALA A 883 53.32 -20.99 37.23
C ALA A 883 52.52 -20.76 38.53
N PRO A 884 52.55 -19.56 39.14
CA PRO A 884 51.69 -19.19 40.27
C PRO A 884 50.18 -19.13 39.93
N ALA A 885 49.75 -19.84 38.88
CA ALA A 885 48.45 -19.80 38.24
C ALA A 885 47.41 -20.79 38.82
N GLU A 886 47.79 -21.57 39.83
CA GLU A 886 46.93 -22.61 40.44
C GLU A 886 46.77 -22.34 41.94
N VAL A 887 46.38 -21.11 42.29
CA VAL A 887 46.07 -20.76 43.68
C VAL A 887 44.56 -20.95 43.92
N VAL A 888 44.21 -22.03 44.59
CA VAL A 888 42.84 -22.33 45.01
C VAL A 888 42.69 -22.00 46.48
N LEU A 889 41.61 -21.34 46.85
CA LEU A 889 41.32 -21.01 48.24
C LEU A 889 40.23 -21.90 48.80
N SER A 890 40.31 -22.13 50.10
CA SER A 890 39.18 -22.71 50.81
C SER A 890 38.03 -21.70 50.93
N ALA A 891 36.80 -22.20 51.06
CA ALA A 891 35.58 -21.38 51.01
C ALA A 891 35.53 -20.20 52.02
N GLY A 892 36.18 -20.32 53.19
CA GLY A 892 36.40 -19.23 54.16
C GLY A 892 37.84 -18.68 54.20
N GLY A 893 38.67 -19.08 53.24
CA GLY A 893 40.01 -18.52 53.00
C GLY A 893 41.09 -18.90 54.03
N LYS A 894 40.90 -20.03 54.74
CA LYS A 894 41.82 -20.61 55.74
C LYS A 894 42.98 -21.38 55.11
N TYR A 895 42.72 -22.12 54.05
CA TYR A 895 43.74 -22.88 53.32
C TYR A 895 43.91 -22.36 51.90
N MET A 896 45.11 -22.52 51.38
CA MET A 896 45.49 -22.13 50.02
C MET A 896 46.24 -23.29 49.36
N LEU A 897 45.69 -23.87 48.30
CA LEU A 897 46.40 -24.81 47.43
C LEU A 897 47.16 -24.00 46.39
N ALA A 898 48.46 -24.18 46.28
CA ALA A 898 49.32 -23.62 45.25
C ALA A 898 50.04 -24.76 44.53
N GLY A 899 49.54 -25.15 43.35
CA GLY A 899 50.01 -26.35 42.63
C GLY A 899 49.75 -27.62 43.44
N THR A 900 50.80 -28.35 43.81
CA THR A 900 50.68 -29.56 44.66
C THR A 900 50.81 -29.28 46.15
N VAL A 901 50.83 -28.02 46.61
CA VAL A 901 51.08 -27.69 48.02
C VAL A 901 49.89 -26.96 48.61
N VAL A 902 49.21 -27.56 49.59
CA VAL A 902 48.26 -26.88 50.46
C VAL A 902 49.03 -26.18 51.59
N VAL A 903 48.75 -24.90 51.76
CA VAL A 903 49.33 -24.04 52.79
C VAL A 903 48.22 -23.59 53.74
N ASP A 904 48.41 -23.81 55.04
CA ASP A 904 47.56 -23.21 56.07
C ASP A 904 47.90 -21.72 56.19
N GLY A 905 46.91 -20.86 56.00
CA GLY A 905 47.07 -19.40 56.02
C GLY A 905 47.34 -18.82 57.42
N ARG A 906 47.09 -19.58 58.50
CA ARG A 906 47.33 -19.17 59.90
C ARG A 906 48.62 -19.74 60.47
N THR A 907 48.90 -21.02 60.25
CA THR A 907 50.10 -21.67 60.82
C THR A 907 51.29 -21.69 59.86
N GLY A 908 51.04 -21.52 58.55
CA GLY A 908 52.07 -21.65 57.52
C GLY A 908 52.45 -23.09 57.20
N ASP A 909 51.78 -24.08 57.80
CA ASP A 909 52.02 -25.50 57.58
C ASP A 909 51.77 -25.88 56.13
N ARG A 910 52.63 -26.75 55.59
CA ARG A 910 52.60 -27.16 54.19
C ARG A 910 52.32 -28.65 54.08
N ARG A 911 51.33 -29.01 53.26
CA ARG A 911 51.00 -30.41 52.94
C ARG A 911 51.05 -30.59 51.43
N ARG A 912 51.69 -31.66 50.96
CA ARG A 912 51.80 -31.96 49.53
C ARG A 912 50.70 -32.93 49.11
N ILE A 913 49.99 -32.61 48.02
CA ILE A 913 49.05 -33.51 47.35
C ILE A 913 49.77 -34.35 46.29
N PRO A 914 49.22 -35.53 45.93
CA PRO A 914 49.76 -36.34 44.85
C PRO A 914 49.81 -35.56 43.51
N GLU A 915 50.84 -35.78 42.69
CA GLU A 915 51.02 -35.04 41.43
C GLU A 915 49.98 -35.42 40.36
N ASP A 916 49.42 -36.63 40.43
CA ASP A 916 48.28 -37.10 39.63
C ASP A 916 46.95 -36.43 40.01
N TRP A 917 46.95 -35.52 40.98
CA TRP A 917 45.79 -34.73 41.40
C TRP A 917 45.79 -33.31 40.82
N LEU A 918 46.72 -33.01 39.92
CA LEU A 918 46.71 -31.75 39.17
C LEU A 918 45.67 -31.85 38.03
N SER A 919 44.68 -30.95 38.03
CA SER A 919 43.64 -30.91 36.99
C SER A 919 44.11 -30.13 35.75
N ALA A 920 43.59 -30.50 34.57
CA ALA A 920 43.76 -29.71 33.34
C ALA A 920 43.01 -28.36 33.40
N TYR A 921 41.93 -28.30 34.18
CA TYR A 921 41.11 -27.11 34.45
C TYR A 921 41.44 -26.55 35.84
N GLY A 922 42.62 -25.96 35.99
CA GLY A 922 43.09 -25.36 37.25
C GLY A 922 42.19 -24.31 37.91
N PRO A 923 41.51 -23.39 37.19
CA PRO A 923 40.81 -22.26 37.83
C PRO A 923 39.45 -22.63 38.48
N TRP A 924 38.97 -23.85 38.30
CA TRP A 924 37.63 -24.29 38.70
C TRP A 924 37.61 -25.27 39.88
N SER A 925 38.72 -25.32 40.62
CA SER A 925 38.88 -26.16 41.80
C SER A 925 38.59 -25.41 43.11
N GLY A 926 38.27 -26.13 44.18
CA GLY A 926 38.01 -25.56 45.51
C GLY A 926 38.38 -26.48 46.65
N LEU A 927 38.59 -25.90 47.83
CA LEU A 927 39.02 -26.59 49.03
C LEU A 927 38.06 -26.30 50.20
N SER A 928 37.87 -27.25 51.10
CA SER A 928 37.09 -27.02 52.34
C SER A 928 37.95 -26.37 53.43
N ASP A 929 37.32 -25.65 54.36
CA ASP A 929 37.97 -24.95 55.48
C ASP A 929 38.43 -25.87 56.62
N ASP A 930 38.02 -27.13 56.59
CA ASP A 930 38.60 -28.20 57.41
C ASP A 930 39.86 -28.81 56.77
N GLY A 931 40.11 -28.51 55.49
CA GLY A 931 41.26 -28.97 54.71
C GLY A 931 41.19 -30.46 54.35
N THR A 932 40.01 -31.07 54.45
CA THR A 932 39.82 -32.50 54.20
C THR A 932 39.24 -32.81 52.82
N ARG A 933 38.59 -31.85 52.16
CA ARG A 933 37.93 -32.03 50.84
C ARG A 933 38.54 -31.11 49.79
N LEU A 934 38.88 -31.71 48.65
CA LEU A 934 39.33 -31.02 47.45
C LEU A 934 38.36 -31.35 46.31
N VAL A 935 37.82 -30.31 45.66
CA VAL A 935 36.89 -30.42 44.53
C VAL A 935 37.60 -29.91 43.28
N GLN A 936 37.63 -30.70 42.21
CA GLN A 936 38.32 -30.37 40.96
C GLN A 936 37.54 -30.92 39.76
N PHE A 937 37.69 -30.29 38.59
CA PHE A 937 37.25 -30.90 37.34
C PHE A 937 38.31 -31.86 36.80
N ASP A 938 37.88 -32.98 36.24
CA ASP A 938 38.76 -33.88 35.51
C ASP A 938 38.94 -33.45 34.04
N SER A 939 39.63 -34.27 33.24
CA SER A 939 39.89 -33.98 31.82
C SER A 939 38.65 -34.10 30.92
N GLU A 940 37.57 -34.71 31.40
CA GLU A 940 36.31 -34.89 30.65
C GLU A 940 35.25 -33.84 31.01
N GLY A 941 35.56 -32.94 31.96
CA GLY A 941 34.66 -31.87 32.42
C GLY A 941 33.73 -32.30 33.57
N GLU A 942 34.00 -33.44 34.20
CA GLU A 942 33.25 -33.95 35.35
C GLU A 942 33.84 -33.43 36.68
N LEU A 943 32.98 -33.15 37.66
CA LEU A 943 33.38 -32.64 38.97
C LEU A 943 33.74 -33.79 39.91
N GLN A 944 34.97 -33.81 40.42
CA GLN A 944 35.49 -34.85 41.31
C GLN A 944 35.77 -34.31 42.70
N VAL A 945 35.24 -34.99 43.73
CA VAL A 945 35.50 -34.71 45.15
C VAL A 945 36.51 -35.71 45.68
N ARG A 946 37.61 -35.23 46.29
CA ARG A 946 38.72 -36.03 46.81
C ARG A 946 38.90 -35.82 48.31
N ASP A 947 39.29 -36.89 49.01
CA ASP A 947 39.60 -36.88 50.44
C ASP A 947 41.09 -36.69 50.63
N MET A 948 41.46 -35.54 51.17
CA MET A 948 42.84 -35.11 51.37
C MET A 948 43.56 -35.91 52.46
N GLN A 949 42.83 -36.44 53.45
CA GLN A 949 43.41 -37.26 54.52
C GLN A 949 43.67 -38.70 54.04
N LYS A 950 42.69 -39.28 53.33
CA LYS A 950 42.75 -40.68 52.85
C LYS A 950 43.46 -40.81 51.49
N LYS A 951 43.82 -39.69 50.85
CA LYS A 951 44.48 -39.62 49.53
C LYS A 951 43.78 -40.48 48.47
N ARG A 952 42.47 -40.38 48.38
CA ARG A 952 41.65 -41.08 47.37
C ARG A 952 40.49 -40.22 46.88
N SER A 953 39.98 -40.51 45.69
CA SER A 953 38.70 -39.97 45.23
C SER A 953 37.57 -40.47 46.11
N VAL A 954 36.64 -39.57 46.44
CA VAL A 954 35.42 -39.89 47.19
C VAL A 954 34.30 -40.20 46.21
N CYS A 955 34.13 -39.35 45.19
CA CYS A 955 33.10 -39.47 44.18
C CYS A 955 33.38 -38.54 42.99
N THR A 956 32.75 -38.84 41.85
CA THR A 956 32.71 -38.02 40.63
C THR A 956 31.25 -37.76 40.26
N THR A 957 30.94 -36.58 39.75
CA THR A 957 29.60 -36.19 39.27
C THR A 957 29.58 -36.01 37.76
N GLU A 958 28.38 -35.88 37.18
CA GLU A 958 28.20 -35.47 35.78
C GLU A 958 28.84 -34.10 35.48
N SER A 959 28.96 -33.77 34.18
CA SER A 959 29.37 -32.45 33.72
C SER A 959 28.40 -31.36 34.23
N VAL A 960 28.96 -30.32 34.85
CA VAL A 960 28.22 -29.23 35.50
C VAL A 960 28.65 -27.88 34.92
N THR A 961 27.71 -26.95 34.78
CA THR A 961 27.96 -25.58 34.28
C THR A 961 28.52 -24.67 35.36
N SER A 962 28.12 -24.88 36.63
CA SER A 962 28.60 -24.12 37.78
C SER A 962 28.48 -24.94 39.06
N TRP A 963 29.29 -24.64 40.08
CA TRP A 963 29.26 -25.33 41.37
C TRP A 963 29.68 -24.42 42.54
N ALA A 964 29.20 -24.73 43.74
CA ALA A 964 29.60 -24.09 45.00
C ALA A 964 29.59 -25.09 46.16
N MET A 965 30.47 -24.91 47.16
CA MET A 965 30.58 -25.77 48.34
C MET A 965 30.54 -24.92 49.61
N ASN A 966 29.94 -25.45 50.68
CA ASN A 966 29.94 -24.77 51.97
C ASN A 966 31.31 -24.87 52.67
N ALA A 967 31.53 -24.07 53.73
CA ALA A 967 32.83 -23.96 54.39
C ALA A 967 33.37 -25.30 54.88
N ASP A 968 32.53 -26.11 55.54
CA ASP A 968 32.91 -27.40 56.11
C ASP A 968 33.06 -28.53 55.07
N GLY A 969 32.77 -28.28 53.78
CA GLY A 969 32.84 -29.28 52.73
C GLY A 969 31.82 -30.42 52.86
N THR A 970 30.74 -30.18 53.60
CA THR A 970 29.69 -31.16 53.89
C THR A 970 28.55 -31.12 52.88
N ARG A 971 28.31 -29.98 52.23
CA ARG A 971 27.27 -29.75 51.21
C ARG A 971 27.87 -29.14 49.94
N LEU A 972 27.43 -29.63 48.79
CA LEU A 972 27.86 -29.21 47.46
C LEU A 972 26.63 -28.89 46.60
N ALA A 973 26.58 -27.69 46.03
CA ALA A 973 25.60 -27.29 45.04
C ALA A 973 26.19 -27.43 43.63
N THR A 974 25.51 -28.13 42.74
CA THR A 974 25.94 -28.36 41.37
C THR A 974 24.83 -28.01 40.39
N ALA A 975 25.15 -27.18 39.41
CA ALA A 975 24.22 -26.73 38.37
C ALA A 975 24.49 -27.45 37.04
N THR A 976 23.43 -27.96 36.41
CA THR A 976 23.48 -28.56 35.07
C THR A 976 22.27 -28.05 34.28
N GLY A 977 22.54 -27.19 33.29
CA GLY A 977 21.48 -26.45 32.60
C GLY A 977 20.69 -25.59 33.58
N GLY A 978 19.36 -25.70 33.59
CA GLY A 978 18.49 -25.00 34.53
C GLY A 978 18.24 -25.72 35.87
N ARG A 979 18.97 -26.81 36.19
CA ARG A 979 18.76 -27.54 37.45
C ARG A 979 19.95 -27.39 38.39
N VAL A 980 19.70 -26.97 39.62
CA VAL A 980 20.67 -26.94 40.72
C VAL A 980 20.32 -28.02 41.74
N ARG A 981 21.22 -28.99 41.93
CA ARG A 981 21.05 -30.06 42.93
C ARG A 981 21.99 -29.83 44.10
N ILE A 982 21.49 -30.05 45.32
CA ILE A 982 22.30 -30.12 46.52
C ILE A 982 22.75 -31.57 46.73
N ARG A 983 24.02 -31.76 47.09
CA ARG A 983 24.66 -33.05 47.29
C ARG A 983 25.42 -33.06 48.62
N ASP A 984 25.53 -34.23 49.24
CA ASP A 984 26.36 -34.42 50.43
C ASP A 984 27.86 -34.57 50.08
N ALA A 985 28.71 -34.66 51.09
CA ALA A 985 30.17 -34.86 50.95
C ALA A 985 30.59 -36.16 50.21
N HIS A 986 29.66 -37.07 49.90
CA HIS A 986 29.87 -38.28 49.10
C HIS A 986 29.19 -38.19 47.71
N CYS A 987 28.86 -36.98 47.26
CA CYS A 987 28.15 -36.66 46.01
C CYS A 987 26.75 -37.29 45.91
N ARG A 988 26.16 -37.75 47.01
CA ARG A 988 24.78 -38.27 46.98
C ARG A 988 23.83 -37.09 46.89
N ALA A 989 22.95 -37.11 45.91
CA ALA A 989 21.90 -36.11 45.79
C ALA A 989 21.01 -36.14 47.04
N THR A 990 20.79 -34.98 47.65
CA THR A 990 19.75 -34.81 48.67
C THR A 990 18.41 -34.57 47.97
N ASP A 991 17.30 -34.65 48.71
CA ASP A 991 15.97 -34.32 48.17
C ASP A 991 15.80 -32.80 47.88
N GLU A 992 16.80 -31.99 48.22
CA GLU A 992 16.84 -30.54 47.98
C GLU A 992 17.34 -30.25 46.55
N GLN A 993 16.41 -29.88 45.66
CA GLN A 993 16.72 -29.44 44.29
C GLN A 993 15.94 -28.18 43.92
N VAL A 994 16.57 -27.32 43.13
CA VAL A 994 15.98 -26.09 42.60
C VAL A 994 16.05 -26.15 41.08
N THR A 995 14.96 -25.80 40.42
CA THR A 995 14.91 -25.71 38.95
C THR A 995 14.60 -24.29 38.55
N VAL A 996 15.44 -23.71 37.69
CA VAL A 996 15.28 -22.41 37.05
C VAL A 996 15.09 -22.61 35.53
N PRO A 997 14.38 -21.70 34.84
CA PRO A 997 13.93 -21.93 33.46
C PRO A 997 15.05 -21.83 32.41
N LEU A 998 16.16 -21.17 32.72
CA LEU A 998 17.31 -20.96 31.83
C LEU A 998 18.57 -21.61 32.39
N ALA A 999 19.61 -21.73 31.55
CA ALA A 999 20.90 -22.26 32.00
C ALA A 999 21.48 -21.39 33.12
N VAL A 1000 21.97 -22.05 34.16
CA VAL A 1000 22.55 -21.37 35.33
C VAL A 1000 23.97 -20.91 35.00
N ASP A 1001 24.19 -19.60 35.13
CA ASP A 1001 25.47 -18.95 34.88
C ASP A 1001 26.40 -19.09 36.09
N SER A 1002 25.87 -18.88 37.31
CA SER A 1002 26.67 -18.93 38.54
C SER A 1002 25.83 -19.33 39.75
N VAL A 1003 26.45 -20.05 40.70
CA VAL A 1003 25.84 -20.43 41.97
C VAL A 1003 26.73 -20.06 43.16
N ALA A 1004 26.13 -19.66 44.27
CA ALA A 1004 26.82 -19.53 45.56
C ALA A 1004 26.04 -20.18 46.68
N LEU A 1005 26.78 -20.72 47.64
CA LEU A 1005 26.25 -21.35 48.84
C LEU A 1005 26.80 -20.62 50.08
N ASP A 1006 25.94 -20.41 51.07
CA ASP A 1006 26.27 -19.87 52.40
C ASP A 1006 27.27 -20.78 53.16
N GLU A 1007 28.01 -20.23 54.12
CA GLU A 1007 28.90 -20.93 55.08
C GLU A 1007 28.21 -22.15 55.71
N ASP A 1008 26.94 -22.01 56.12
CA ASP A 1008 26.14 -23.08 56.74
C ASP A 1008 25.49 -24.04 55.73
N GLY A 1009 25.56 -23.75 54.43
CA GLY A 1009 24.91 -24.55 53.40
C GLY A 1009 23.37 -24.51 53.40
N ARG A 1010 22.78 -23.46 54.00
CA ARG A 1010 21.33 -23.27 54.18
C ARG A 1010 20.70 -22.28 53.20
N ARG A 1011 21.48 -21.39 52.59
CA ARG A 1011 21.00 -20.44 51.57
C ARG A 1011 21.75 -20.63 50.27
N LEU A 1012 21.00 -20.54 49.17
CA LEU A 1012 21.50 -20.74 47.81
C LEU A 1012 21.17 -19.51 46.97
N ALA A 1013 22.19 -18.94 46.33
CA ALA A 1013 22.03 -17.94 45.27
C ALA A 1013 22.26 -18.60 43.92
N VAL A 1014 21.35 -18.35 42.98
CA VAL A 1014 21.41 -18.87 41.60
C VAL A 1014 21.24 -17.70 40.64
N THR A 1015 22.23 -17.46 39.77
CA THR A 1015 22.11 -16.50 38.68
C THR A 1015 21.80 -17.23 37.38
N ALA A 1016 20.73 -16.77 36.75
CA ALA A 1016 20.45 -16.96 35.34
C ALA A 1016 19.97 -15.59 34.82
N ASP A 1017 19.96 -15.35 33.51
CA ASP A 1017 19.23 -14.22 32.89
C ASP A 1017 19.54 -12.80 33.44
N GLY A 1018 20.73 -12.59 34.03
CA GLY A 1018 21.10 -11.35 34.71
C GLY A 1018 20.35 -11.10 36.04
N ILE A 1019 19.67 -12.12 36.58
CA ILE A 1019 18.91 -12.10 37.82
C ILE A 1019 19.45 -13.16 38.78
N THR A 1020 19.90 -12.73 39.95
CA THR A 1020 20.28 -13.63 41.05
C THR A 1020 19.08 -13.90 41.95
N ARG A 1021 18.61 -15.15 41.98
CA ARG A 1021 17.50 -15.63 42.82
C ARG A 1021 18.05 -16.29 44.10
N LEU A 1022 17.41 -16.02 45.23
CA LEU A 1022 17.75 -16.57 46.55
C LEU A 1022 16.73 -17.63 46.98
N TYR A 1023 17.24 -18.76 47.46
CA TYR A 1023 16.47 -19.89 47.95
C TYR A 1023 16.89 -20.21 49.39
N ASP A 1024 15.91 -20.50 50.25
CA ASP A 1024 16.14 -21.04 51.59
C ASP A 1024 16.01 -22.56 51.51
N LEU A 1025 17.07 -23.27 51.86
CA LEU A 1025 17.09 -24.72 51.92
C LEU A 1025 16.64 -25.15 53.32
N LEU A 1026 15.65 -26.03 53.40
CA LEU A 1026 15.07 -26.49 54.68
C LEU A 1026 16.14 -27.15 55.57
N ALA A 1027 16.16 -26.78 56.86
CA ALA A 1027 17.05 -27.38 57.85
C ALA A 1027 16.71 -28.86 58.06
N THR A 1028 17.74 -29.69 58.15
CA THR A 1028 17.65 -31.11 58.53
C THR A 1028 16.91 -31.29 59.86
N ARG A 1029 15.73 -31.90 59.81
CA ARG A 1029 14.93 -32.70 60.77
C ARG A 1029 15.05 -32.62 62.31
N ASP A 1030 15.92 -31.82 62.92
CA ASP A 1030 16.10 -31.81 64.40
C ASP A 1030 15.41 -30.65 65.13
N GLU A 1031 14.87 -29.64 64.44
CA GLU A 1031 14.20 -28.49 65.10
C GLU A 1031 12.68 -28.67 65.32
N ALA A 1032 12.07 -29.76 64.81
CA ALA A 1032 10.66 -30.06 65.06
C ALA A 1032 10.40 -30.74 66.42
N ALA A 1033 11.44 -31.06 67.20
CA ALA A 1033 11.31 -31.74 68.49
C ALA A 1033 11.31 -30.79 69.71
N ASN A 1034 11.54 -29.48 69.54
CA ASN A 1034 11.75 -28.55 70.66
C ASN A 1034 10.70 -27.43 70.80
N SER A 1035 9.51 -27.59 70.19
CA SER A 1035 8.36 -26.69 70.39
C SER A 1035 7.04 -27.44 70.65
N ARG A 1036 7.07 -28.38 71.61
CA ARG A 1036 5.86 -28.81 72.33
C ARG A 1036 5.91 -28.36 73.78
#